data_AF-T0DFN6-F1
#
_entry.id   AF-T0DFN6-F1
#
_cell.length_a   1.000
_cell.length_b   1.000
_cell.length_c   1.000
_cell.angle_alpha   90.00
_cell.angle_beta   90.00
_cell.angle_gamma   90.00
#
_symmetry.space_group_name_H-M   'P 1'
#
loop_
_entity.id
_entity.type
_entity.pdbx_description
1 polymer ?
#
loop_
_entity_poly.entity_id
_entity_poly.type
_entity_poly.pdbx_seq_one_letter_code
_entity_poly.pdbx_strand_id
1 'polypeptide(L)'
;MVSESNRELANKYSIRSLINSMVRDYSQDNQVQIDLDRDFVKIGNLLFEISSFSPLGGHRYTGKIYLNGSLIDFDQMLPELVSVFPEVDPTFIDNIINSRDNIELILEHNSEVKIDNYLASEQKMLLGHPFHPYPKCKKGMNETDIKLYSPEFSNGFKLTWLKCEKDSIHTNANYVDVAKAMNQLAKFDLLNIDESFIYIPMHPWQWSRLREKGLGDEVLDVVDGQNDWFALSSLRSLYTQGAPYLVKFSMDVKLTNSIRHLQPEEAVRGMQIETVFKNEAVAEFSDKLKILHEPFYVALKAKDGSAIVESTVQLRESFDACDSLLLGTLAEENPYTEKSHLITLVEANAKKACGNIFLARKYWFDAFLENIISEFIRLSEDHGILLGAHMQNIILKMKNGLPVGAIYRDCQGTGFTTKSVERFGSKYDFIGKTKGNILNPNDVNKVYTYYLVINSVFNTIISLANGNEKAELFHLTQFRNHIYKKHKKSSFLNYLVNSDFLYQKGNFRCCVTNQNENTIKNPWDIYNKIKNPISSILRVPRAYEGVLYRTTSKHGHEIVLRAFDMNEDLVKFHEWHNKKYVYEFWEMNKPLEDLREYIQGLKDSPYQLPIIVDIDGQQAGYFEVYWAFDDRIAPYCDAALFDRGIHILIGEEKFLGTRAVYDSIFHLTKFLFEDDIRTQKVWGEPRVDNRKVLTLARLLPGWEHRGVFSFPHKTSNLLEADRTRFLAEVRS
;
A
#
# COMPACT_ATOMS: atom_id res chain seq x y z
N MET A 1 34.26 -7.28 -1.52
CA MET A 1 33.00 -7.48 -2.26
C MET A 1 33.31 -7.20 -3.71
N VAL A 2 33.35 -8.23 -4.55
CA VAL A 2 33.35 -8.04 -6.01
C VAL A 2 31.98 -7.42 -6.32
N SER A 3 31.93 -6.28 -7.02
CA SER A 3 30.63 -5.70 -7.38
C SER A 3 29.91 -6.69 -8.30
N GLU A 4 28.68 -7.08 -7.97
CA GLU A 4 27.83 -7.86 -8.86
C GLU A 4 27.75 -7.16 -10.23
N SER A 5 27.89 -7.93 -11.31
CA SER A 5 27.68 -7.45 -12.68
C SER A 5 26.21 -7.06 -12.90
N ASN A 6 25.94 -6.21 -13.88
CA ASN A 6 24.56 -5.84 -14.24
C ASN A 6 23.71 -7.07 -14.60
N ARG A 7 24.30 -8.10 -15.20
CA ARG A 7 23.64 -9.38 -15.48
C ARG A 7 23.22 -10.12 -14.22
N GLU A 8 24.09 -10.19 -13.22
CA GLU A 8 23.80 -10.84 -11.94
C GLU A 8 22.67 -10.12 -11.20
N LEU A 9 22.70 -8.77 -11.18
CA LEU A 9 21.60 -7.96 -10.65
C LEU A 9 20.30 -8.20 -11.42
N ALA A 10 20.35 -8.19 -12.75
CA ALA A 10 19.17 -8.42 -13.58
C ALA A 10 18.55 -9.80 -13.32
N ASN A 11 19.37 -10.86 -13.20
CA ASN A 11 18.92 -12.19 -12.83
C ASN A 11 18.28 -12.19 -11.44
N LYS A 12 18.93 -11.62 -10.42
CA LYS A 12 18.43 -11.55 -9.04
C LYS A 12 17.06 -10.87 -8.94
N TYR A 13 16.87 -9.72 -9.58
CA TYR A 13 15.59 -9.00 -9.53
C TYR A 13 14.52 -9.62 -10.44
N SER A 14 14.93 -10.31 -11.51
CA SER A 14 14.01 -11.12 -12.33
C SER A 14 13.50 -12.33 -11.53
N ILE A 15 14.37 -13.04 -10.81
CA ILE A 15 13.97 -14.12 -9.88
C ILE A 15 12.98 -13.57 -8.87
N ARG A 16 13.31 -12.45 -8.22
CA ARG A 16 12.44 -11.87 -7.21
C ARG A 16 11.03 -11.58 -7.72
N SER A 17 10.91 -10.88 -8.85
CA SER A 17 9.60 -10.52 -9.40
C SER A 17 8.81 -11.74 -9.89
N LEU A 18 9.49 -12.70 -10.52
CA LEU A 18 8.93 -13.96 -11.01
C LEU A 18 8.42 -14.83 -9.87
N ILE A 19 9.26 -15.12 -8.88
CA ILE A 19 8.95 -16.03 -7.79
C ILE A 19 7.95 -15.40 -6.81
N ASN A 20 8.07 -14.10 -6.49
CA ASN A 20 7.04 -13.44 -5.68
C ASN A 20 5.67 -13.45 -6.37
N SER A 21 5.62 -13.24 -7.69
CA SER A 21 4.37 -13.34 -8.46
C SER A 21 3.78 -14.75 -8.39
N MET A 22 4.61 -15.79 -8.52
CA MET A 22 4.16 -17.18 -8.45
C MET A 22 3.68 -17.56 -7.05
N VAL A 23 4.46 -17.24 -6.02
CA VAL A 23 4.11 -17.47 -4.61
C VAL A 23 2.75 -16.84 -4.30
N ARG A 24 2.51 -15.62 -4.75
CA ARG A 24 1.21 -14.96 -4.54
C ARG A 24 0.05 -15.72 -5.18
N ASP A 25 0.23 -16.11 -6.44
CA ASP A 25 -0.83 -16.67 -7.26
C ASP A 25 -1.15 -18.13 -6.92
N TYR A 26 -0.16 -18.87 -6.41
CA TYR A 26 -0.21 -20.31 -6.15
C TYR A 26 0.04 -20.67 -4.68
N SER A 27 0.00 -19.70 -3.75
CA SER A 27 0.20 -19.95 -2.31
C SER A 27 -0.76 -20.95 -1.67
N GLN A 28 -1.91 -21.20 -2.29
CA GLN A 28 -2.90 -22.20 -1.84
C GLN A 28 -2.75 -23.55 -2.56
N ASP A 29 -1.94 -23.60 -3.61
CA ASP A 29 -1.69 -24.82 -4.37
C ASP A 29 -0.45 -25.51 -3.78
N ASN A 30 -0.47 -26.85 -3.70
CA ASN A 30 0.67 -27.63 -3.19
C ASN A 30 1.95 -27.51 -4.05
N GLN A 31 1.90 -26.74 -5.15
CA GLN A 31 2.98 -26.52 -6.09
C GLN A 31 4.07 -25.56 -5.56
N VAL A 32 3.72 -24.69 -4.60
CA VAL A 32 4.66 -23.75 -3.97
C VAL A 32 4.70 -24.01 -2.47
N GLN A 33 5.90 -24.24 -1.93
CA GLN A 33 6.11 -24.42 -0.50
C GLN A 33 7.16 -23.44 -0.01
N ILE A 34 6.84 -22.69 1.04
CA ILE A 34 7.81 -21.84 1.73
C ILE A 34 8.32 -22.63 2.93
N ASP A 35 9.60 -23.01 2.90
CA ASP A 35 10.29 -23.67 4.00
C ASP A 35 11.06 -22.59 4.78
N LEU A 36 10.41 -22.07 5.82
CA LEU A 36 10.96 -21.02 6.67
C LEU A 36 12.11 -21.52 7.56
N ASP A 37 12.18 -22.83 7.86
CA ASP A 37 13.24 -23.38 8.69
C ASP A 37 14.56 -23.49 7.92
N ARG A 38 14.48 -23.46 6.58
CA ARG A 38 15.63 -23.58 5.68
C ARG A 38 15.88 -22.33 4.84
N ASP A 39 15.06 -21.28 4.98
CA ASP A 39 15.11 -20.07 4.16
C ASP A 39 15.00 -20.34 2.65
N PHE A 40 14.08 -21.22 2.23
CA PHE A 40 13.83 -21.50 0.80
C PHE A 40 12.37 -21.34 0.39
N VAL A 41 12.17 -20.87 -0.85
CA VAL A 41 10.94 -21.17 -1.60
C VAL A 41 11.21 -22.39 -2.48
N LYS A 42 10.36 -23.42 -2.35
CA LYS A 42 10.41 -24.63 -3.15
C LYS A 42 9.30 -24.64 -4.20
N ILE A 43 9.68 -24.94 -5.44
CA ILE A 43 8.78 -25.06 -6.59
C ILE A 43 9.19 -26.29 -7.38
N GLY A 44 8.39 -27.36 -7.31
CA GLY A 44 8.80 -28.66 -7.86
C GLY A 44 10.14 -29.12 -7.25
N ASN A 45 11.16 -29.26 -8.11
CA ASN A 45 12.53 -29.63 -7.73
C ASN A 45 13.48 -28.43 -7.55
N LEU A 46 12.99 -27.21 -7.78
CA LEU A 46 13.74 -25.98 -7.62
C LEU A 46 13.64 -25.46 -6.18
N LEU A 47 14.77 -24.97 -5.66
CA LEU A 47 14.85 -24.23 -4.39
C LEU A 47 15.46 -22.86 -4.64
N PHE A 48 14.78 -21.82 -4.14
CA PHE A 48 15.21 -20.42 -4.23
C PHE A 48 15.58 -19.93 -2.84
N GLU A 49 16.85 -19.57 -2.65
CA GLU A 49 17.37 -19.12 -1.35
C GLU A 49 16.84 -17.71 -1.02
N ILE A 50 16.12 -17.62 0.11
CA ILE A 50 15.53 -16.40 0.64
C ILE A 50 16.60 -15.67 1.46
N SER A 51 16.80 -14.39 1.19
CA SER A 51 17.61 -13.52 2.05
C SER A 51 16.78 -12.82 3.13
N SER A 52 15.48 -12.65 2.88
CA SER A 52 14.54 -12.10 3.84
C SER A 52 13.12 -12.55 3.52
N PHE A 53 12.46 -13.09 4.55
CA PHE A 53 11.04 -13.43 4.52
C PHE A 53 10.16 -12.19 4.66
N SER A 54 8.98 -12.25 4.03
CA SER A 54 8.00 -11.16 4.04
C SER A 54 6.60 -11.76 4.26
N PRO A 55 5.90 -11.40 5.36
CA PRO A 55 4.54 -11.87 5.62
C PRO A 55 3.51 -11.40 4.57
N LEU A 56 3.81 -10.35 3.79
CA LEU A 56 2.96 -9.87 2.69
C LEU A 56 3.39 -10.41 1.32
N GLY A 57 4.31 -11.38 1.29
CA GLY A 57 4.79 -12.09 0.11
C GLY A 57 5.88 -11.37 -0.69
N GLY A 58 6.37 -10.22 -0.22
CA GLY A 58 7.42 -9.45 -0.86
C GLY A 58 8.83 -9.95 -0.57
N HIS A 59 9.05 -11.26 -0.68
CA HIS A 59 10.30 -11.91 -0.31
C HIS A 59 11.50 -11.31 -1.06
N ARG A 60 12.67 -11.43 -0.44
CA ARG A 60 13.97 -11.11 -1.04
C ARG A 60 14.76 -12.40 -1.21
N TYR A 61 15.51 -12.47 -2.30
CA TYR A 61 16.27 -13.65 -2.68
C TYR A 61 17.74 -13.29 -2.83
N THR A 62 18.62 -14.25 -2.54
CA THR A 62 20.06 -14.08 -2.76
C THR A 62 20.42 -14.14 -4.25
N GLY A 63 19.53 -14.68 -5.08
CA GLY A 63 19.77 -14.99 -6.49
C GLY A 63 20.26 -16.43 -6.74
N LYS A 64 20.56 -17.20 -5.69
CA LYS A 64 20.96 -18.61 -5.83
C LYS A 64 19.75 -19.51 -6.05
N ILE A 65 19.88 -20.42 -7.01
CA ILE A 65 18.86 -21.39 -7.39
C ILE A 65 19.47 -22.78 -7.35
N TYR A 66 18.77 -23.74 -6.74
CA TYR A 66 19.22 -25.12 -6.66
C TYR A 66 18.22 -26.05 -7.33
N LEU A 67 18.72 -26.98 -8.15
CA LEU A 67 17.97 -28.09 -8.72
C LEU A 67 18.55 -29.39 -8.15
N ASN A 68 17.73 -30.15 -7.41
CA ASN A 68 18.15 -31.40 -6.76
C ASN A 68 19.44 -31.25 -5.90
N GLY A 69 19.63 -30.07 -5.30
CA GLY A 69 20.79 -29.75 -4.46
C GLY A 69 22.01 -29.19 -5.21
N SER A 70 22.00 -29.15 -6.55
CA SER A 70 23.05 -28.53 -7.35
C SER A 70 22.69 -27.08 -7.69
N LEU A 71 23.65 -26.16 -7.55
CA LEU A 71 23.49 -24.76 -7.96
C LEU A 71 23.35 -24.67 -9.48
N ILE A 72 22.34 -23.96 -9.96
CA ILE A 72 22.09 -23.71 -11.39
C ILE A 72 21.92 -22.20 -11.65
N ASP A 73 22.03 -21.79 -12.91
CA ASP A 73 21.83 -20.40 -13.32
C ASP A 73 20.36 -20.05 -13.64
N PHE A 74 20.14 -18.77 -13.95
CA PHE A 74 18.81 -18.22 -14.27
C PHE A 74 18.18 -18.87 -15.51
N ASP A 75 18.96 -19.10 -16.56
CA ASP A 75 18.41 -19.59 -17.83
C ASP A 75 18.10 -21.10 -17.72
N GLN A 76 18.94 -21.84 -16.98
CA GLN A 76 18.75 -23.26 -16.67
C GLN A 76 17.50 -23.54 -15.83
N MET A 77 17.07 -22.61 -14.97
CA MET A 77 15.88 -22.83 -14.14
C MET A 77 14.56 -22.69 -14.90
N LEU A 78 14.53 -21.98 -16.04
CA LEU A 78 13.26 -21.64 -16.71
C LEU A 78 12.52 -22.87 -17.25
N PRO A 79 13.16 -23.83 -17.95
CA PRO A 79 12.50 -25.06 -18.39
C PRO A 79 11.97 -25.89 -17.22
N GLU A 80 12.74 -26.00 -16.14
CA GLU A 80 12.35 -26.71 -14.92
C GLU A 80 11.16 -26.03 -14.23
N LEU A 81 11.17 -24.70 -14.15
CA LEU A 81 10.10 -23.91 -13.56
C LEU A 81 8.79 -24.08 -14.34
N VAL A 82 8.83 -24.03 -15.67
CA VAL A 82 7.60 -24.15 -16.47
C VAL A 82 7.06 -25.58 -16.50
N SER A 83 7.92 -26.59 -16.31
CA SER A 83 7.52 -28.00 -16.30
C SER A 83 6.52 -28.36 -15.19
N VAL A 84 6.40 -27.53 -14.16
CA VAL A 84 5.42 -27.73 -13.07
C VAL A 84 3.99 -27.41 -13.49
N PHE A 85 3.80 -26.73 -14.62
CA PHE A 85 2.50 -26.32 -15.13
C PHE A 85 2.04 -27.20 -16.30
N PRO A 86 0.75 -27.60 -16.34
CA PRO A 86 0.23 -28.44 -17.41
C PRO A 86 0.09 -27.69 -18.75
N GLU A 87 -0.16 -26.39 -18.70
CA GLU A 87 -0.34 -25.53 -19.87
C GLU A 87 0.51 -24.26 -19.71
N VAL A 88 1.37 -24.00 -20.69
CA VAL A 88 2.27 -22.84 -20.72
C VAL A 88 2.28 -22.26 -22.13
N ASP A 89 2.06 -20.96 -22.25
CA ASP A 89 2.18 -20.25 -23.51
C ASP A 89 3.61 -20.34 -24.05
N PRO A 90 3.81 -20.67 -25.34
CA PRO A 90 5.13 -20.85 -25.91
C PRO A 90 6.05 -19.63 -25.78
N THR A 91 5.49 -18.43 -25.61
CA THR A 91 6.25 -17.18 -25.50
C THR A 91 6.61 -16.82 -24.06
N PHE A 92 6.16 -17.59 -23.06
CA PHE A 92 6.33 -17.24 -21.65
C PHE A 92 7.81 -17.09 -21.24
N ILE A 93 8.64 -18.08 -21.58
CA ILE A 93 10.09 -18.05 -21.32
C ILE A 93 10.73 -16.87 -22.04
N ASP A 94 10.41 -16.66 -23.32
CA ASP A 94 10.94 -15.54 -24.11
C ASP A 94 10.60 -14.17 -23.49
N ASN A 95 9.40 -14.03 -22.93
CA ASN A 95 8.99 -12.79 -22.28
C ASN A 95 9.74 -12.56 -20.95
N ILE A 96 10.06 -13.62 -20.21
CA ILE A 96 10.91 -13.57 -19.01
C ILE A 96 12.33 -13.14 -19.40
N ILE A 97 12.92 -13.78 -20.41
CA ILE A 97 14.25 -13.46 -20.91
C ILE A 97 14.30 -12.01 -21.41
N ASN A 98 13.32 -11.59 -22.22
CA ASN A 98 13.23 -10.21 -22.70
C ASN A 98 13.16 -9.19 -21.56
N SER A 99 12.40 -9.47 -20.50
CA SER A 99 12.35 -8.60 -19.32
C SER A 99 13.69 -8.56 -18.59
N ARG A 100 14.36 -9.70 -18.41
CA ARG A 100 15.67 -9.79 -17.75
C ARG A 100 16.74 -9.02 -18.53
N ASP A 101 16.77 -9.18 -19.85
CA ASP A 101 17.72 -8.49 -20.73
C ASP A 101 17.46 -6.98 -20.74
N ASN A 102 16.19 -6.56 -20.75
CA ASN A 102 15.84 -5.15 -20.63
C ASN A 102 16.27 -4.57 -19.27
N ILE A 103 16.13 -5.32 -18.18
CA ILE A 103 16.63 -4.89 -16.86
C ILE A 103 18.15 -4.68 -16.93
N GLU A 104 18.92 -5.63 -17.47
CA GLU A 104 20.37 -5.45 -17.61
C GLU A 104 20.71 -4.18 -18.39
N LEU A 105 20.11 -3.98 -19.56
CA LEU A 105 20.33 -2.80 -20.40
C LEU A 105 20.00 -1.49 -19.66
N ILE A 106 18.94 -1.50 -18.85
CA ILE A 106 18.55 -0.37 -18.01
C ILE A 106 19.60 -0.10 -16.93
N LEU A 107 20.12 -1.15 -16.27
CA LEU A 107 21.14 -1.03 -15.23
C LEU A 107 22.50 -0.58 -15.78
N GLU A 108 22.85 -0.99 -17.00
CA GLU A 108 24.05 -0.49 -17.69
C GLU A 108 24.01 1.02 -17.92
N HIS A 109 22.83 1.56 -18.23
CA HIS A 109 22.64 2.98 -18.44
C HIS A 109 22.59 3.78 -17.13
N ASN A 110 22.12 3.17 -16.03
CA ASN A 110 21.81 3.86 -14.78
C ASN A 110 22.76 3.49 -13.63
N SER A 111 24.03 3.85 -13.72
CA SER A 111 25.03 3.56 -12.66
C SER A 111 24.74 4.24 -11.30
N GLU A 112 23.92 5.29 -11.28
CA GLU A 112 23.44 5.96 -10.07
C GLU A 112 21.94 6.24 -10.20
N VAL A 113 21.19 6.05 -9.10
CA VAL A 113 19.75 6.26 -9.07
C VAL A 113 19.40 7.40 -8.12
N LYS A 114 19.00 8.53 -8.69
CA LYS A 114 18.56 9.73 -7.96
C LYS A 114 17.12 10.07 -8.30
N ILE A 115 16.29 10.20 -7.27
CA ILE A 115 14.87 10.57 -7.38
C ILE A 115 14.67 11.85 -6.57
N ASP A 116 14.81 12.99 -7.24
CA ASP A 116 14.72 14.32 -6.61
C ASP A 116 13.53 15.16 -7.10
N ASN A 117 12.84 14.72 -8.15
CA ASN A 117 11.68 15.39 -8.71
C ASN A 117 10.70 14.40 -9.36
N TYR A 118 9.53 14.89 -9.76
CA TYR A 118 8.48 14.08 -10.37
C TYR A 118 8.94 13.33 -11.62
N LEU A 119 9.58 14.02 -12.57
CA LEU A 119 10.02 13.39 -13.82
C LEU A 119 11.08 12.32 -13.56
N ALA A 120 12.05 12.59 -12.69
CA ALA A 120 13.02 11.59 -12.25
C ALA A 120 12.32 10.38 -11.60
N SER A 121 11.29 10.61 -10.78
CA SER A 121 10.51 9.51 -10.21
C SER A 121 9.77 8.69 -11.25
N GLU A 122 9.36 9.27 -12.39
CA GLU A 122 8.73 8.53 -13.49
C GLU A 122 9.74 7.73 -14.32
N GLN A 123 10.97 8.23 -14.39
CA GLN A 123 12.05 7.67 -15.21
C GLN A 123 12.92 6.66 -14.48
N LYS A 124 13.02 6.71 -13.14
CA LYS A 124 13.92 5.86 -12.36
C LYS A 124 13.25 4.64 -11.73
N MET A 125 12.12 4.19 -12.27
CA MET A 125 11.57 2.87 -11.95
C MET A 125 12.28 1.83 -12.81
N LEU A 126 13.34 1.20 -12.32
CA LEU A 126 14.26 0.38 -13.11
C LEU A 126 13.86 -1.10 -13.19
N LEU A 127 13.15 -1.62 -12.19
CA LEU A 127 12.83 -3.04 -12.03
C LEU A 127 11.38 -3.36 -12.39
N GLY A 128 10.47 -2.41 -12.16
CA GLY A 128 9.04 -2.51 -12.44
C GLY A 128 8.26 -3.25 -11.34
N HIS A 129 7.12 -3.84 -11.71
CA HIS A 129 6.17 -4.39 -10.74
C HIS A 129 6.73 -5.66 -10.03
N PRO A 130 6.88 -5.66 -8.69
CA PRO A 130 7.56 -6.75 -7.97
C PRO A 130 6.76 -8.05 -7.85
N PHE A 131 5.50 -8.05 -8.31
CA PHE A 131 4.62 -9.23 -8.37
C PHE A 131 4.10 -9.42 -9.79
N HIS A 132 5.00 -9.38 -10.77
CA HIS A 132 4.72 -9.66 -12.16
C HIS A 132 5.88 -10.49 -12.73
N PRO A 133 5.64 -11.54 -13.54
CA PRO A 133 6.70 -12.45 -13.98
C PRO A 133 7.76 -11.83 -14.90
N TYR A 134 7.37 -10.81 -15.66
CA TYR A 134 8.27 -10.12 -16.60
C TYR A 134 7.98 -8.61 -16.65
N PRO A 135 8.25 -7.87 -15.56
CA PRO A 135 7.79 -6.49 -15.38
C PRO A 135 8.35 -5.48 -16.39
N LYS A 136 9.47 -5.81 -17.05
CA LYS A 136 10.16 -4.98 -18.05
C LYS A 136 10.12 -5.58 -19.46
N CYS A 137 9.26 -6.56 -19.71
CA CYS A 137 9.04 -7.03 -21.08
C CYS A 137 8.40 -5.91 -21.93
N LYS A 138 9.01 -5.63 -23.09
CA LYS A 138 8.62 -4.57 -24.04
C LYS A 138 8.51 -5.16 -25.45
N LYS A 139 7.65 -6.17 -25.61
CA LYS A 139 7.55 -6.93 -26.86
C LYS A 139 6.95 -6.06 -27.96
N GLY A 140 7.68 -5.97 -29.08
CA GLY A 140 7.38 -5.11 -30.22
C GLY A 140 8.45 -4.05 -30.46
N MET A 141 9.26 -3.71 -29.45
CA MET A 141 10.36 -2.74 -29.56
C MET A 141 11.71 -3.45 -29.64
N ASN A 142 12.59 -2.95 -30.51
CA ASN A 142 14.00 -3.36 -30.52
C ASN A 142 14.83 -2.54 -29.51
N GLU A 143 16.11 -2.85 -29.36
CA GLU A 143 16.98 -2.16 -28.40
C GLU A 143 17.10 -0.64 -28.66
N THR A 144 17.11 -0.22 -29.93
CA THR A 144 17.18 1.20 -30.31
C THR A 144 15.89 1.92 -29.90
N ASP A 145 14.74 1.32 -30.16
CA ASP A 145 13.44 1.83 -29.72
C ASP A 145 13.36 1.93 -28.20
N ILE A 146 13.85 0.91 -27.49
CA ILE A 146 13.85 0.87 -26.03
C ILE A 146 14.70 2.03 -25.49
N LYS A 147 15.93 2.21 -25.99
CA LYS A 147 16.80 3.31 -25.56
C LYS A 147 16.18 4.67 -25.83
N LEU A 148 15.51 4.85 -26.97
CA LEU A 148 14.96 6.15 -27.36
C LEU A 148 13.65 6.50 -26.63
N TYR A 149 12.74 5.54 -26.52
CA TYR A 149 11.36 5.82 -26.09
C TYR A 149 11.05 5.39 -24.67
N SER A 150 11.92 4.62 -24.01
CA SER A 150 11.64 4.14 -22.66
C SER A 150 12.01 5.14 -21.56
N PRO A 151 11.17 5.27 -20.52
CA PRO A 151 11.40 6.23 -19.43
C PRO A 151 12.74 6.00 -18.71
N GLU A 152 13.20 4.76 -18.62
CA GLU A 152 14.42 4.37 -17.88
C GLU A 152 15.72 4.94 -18.46
N PHE A 153 15.70 5.40 -19.71
CA PHE A 153 16.83 6.05 -20.38
C PHE A 153 16.76 7.57 -20.32
N SER A 154 15.69 8.12 -19.74
CA SER A 154 15.52 9.57 -19.53
C SER A 154 15.63 10.42 -20.80
N ASN A 155 15.46 9.80 -21.98
CA ASN A 155 15.57 10.45 -23.27
C ASN A 155 14.31 11.26 -23.61
N GLY A 156 14.53 12.44 -24.16
CA GLY A 156 13.48 13.26 -24.77
C GLY A 156 13.44 13.06 -26.28
N PHE A 157 12.25 13.08 -26.87
CA PHE A 157 12.06 12.97 -28.32
C PHE A 157 10.92 13.86 -28.81
N LYS A 158 10.94 14.21 -30.10
CA LYS A 158 9.90 15.05 -30.71
C LYS A 158 8.66 14.22 -31.05
N LEU A 159 7.48 14.83 -30.92
CA LEU A 159 6.24 14.22 -31.42
C LEU A 159 6.11 14.42 -32.93
N THR A 160 5.39 13.52 -33.56
CA THR A 160 4.90 13.71 -34.93
C THR A 160 3.51 14.33 -34.86
N TRP A 161 3.23 15.37 -35.62
CA TRP A 161 1.94 16.05 -35.65
C TRP A 161 1.23 15.81 -36.98
N LEU A 162 -0.02 15.37 -36.91
CA LEU A 162 -0.86 15.05 -38.05
C LEU A 162 -1.85 16.19 -38.29
N LYS A 163 -1.78 16.85 -39.44
CA LYS A 163 -2.75 17.86 -39.87
C LYS A 163 -3.98 17.14 -40.46
N CYS A 164 -5.13 17.30 -39.80
CA CYS A 164 -6.36 16.59 -40.16
C CYS A 164 -7.52 17.54 -40.43
N GLU A 165 -8.41 17.15 -41.34
CA GLU A 165 -9.74 17.74 -41.44
C GLU A 165 -10.64 17.22 -40.32
N LYS A 166 -11.70 17.98 -40.02
CA LYS A 166 -12.70 17.61 -39.02
C LYS A 166 -13.31 16.22 -39.29
N ASP A 167 -13.57 15.91 -40.56
CA ASP A 167 -14.24 14.66 -40.95
C ASP A 167 -13.31 13.44 -40.94
N SER A 168 -11.99 13.65 -40.86
CA SER A 168 -10.95 12.61 -40.79
C SER A 168 -10.73 12.05 -39.38
N ILE A 169 -11.45 12.58 -38.37
CA ILE A 169 -11.21 12.24 -36.96
C ILE A 169 -12.47 11.71 -36.27
N HIS A 170 -12.26 10.85 -35.27
CA HIS A 170 -13.28 10.27 -34.42
C HIS A 170 -13.02 10.68 -32.95
N THR A 171 -14.06 11.12 -32.24
CA THR A 171 -13.97 11.59 -30.84
C THR A 171 -15.30 11.45 -30.10
N ASN A 172 -15.26 11.41 -28.76
CA ASN A 172 -16.44 11.39 -27.89
C ASN A 172 -16.97 12.77 -27.48
N ALA A 173 -16.25 13.85 -27.81
CA ALA A 173 -16.58 15.20 -27.38
C ALA A 173 -16.97 16.11 -28.54
N ASN A 174 -17.44 17.33 -28.23
CA ASN A 174 -17.73 18.33 -29.26
C ASN A 174 -16.45 18.73 -29.99
N TYR A 175 -16.49 18.72 -31.31
CA TYR A 175 -15.39 19.10 -32.19
C TYR A 175 -14.77 20.47 -31.87
N VAL A 176 -15.56 21.46 -31.45
CA VAL A 176 -15.05 22.80 -31.13
C VAL A 176 -14.11 22.75 -29.94
N ASP A 177 -14.49 22.02 -28.88
CA ASP A 177 -13.68 21.88 -27.68
C ASP A 177 -12.42 21.04 -27.95
N VAL A 178 -12.58 19.97 -28.73
CA VAL A 178 -11.46 19.11 -29.17
C VAL A 178 -10.46 19.91 -29.99
N ALA A 179 -10.91 20.64 -31.02
CA ALA A 179 -10.06 21.46 -31.88
C ALA A 179 -9.34 22.54 -31.05
N LYS A 180 -10.03 23.19 -30.12
CA LYS A 180 -9.43 24.20 -29.23
C LYS A 180 -8.31 23.61 -28.38
N ALA A 181 -8.55 22.48 -27.71
CA ALA A 181 -7.56 21.86 -26.83
C ALA A 181 -6.37 21.27 -27.61
N MET A 182 -6.63 20.59 -28.74
CA MET A 182 -5.58 20.04 -29.61
C MET A 182 -4.73 21.15 -30.23
N ASN A 183 -5.36 22.20 -30.78
CA ASN A 183 -4.61 23.31 -31.38
C ASN A 183 -3.90 24.16 -30.33
N GLN A 184 -4.40 24.25 -29.08
CA GLN A 184 -3.66 24.86 -27.98
C GLN A 184 -2.35 24.10 -27.70
N LEU A 185 -2.40 22.77 -27.69
CA LEU A 185 -1.21 21.95 -27.53
C LEU A 185 -0.28 22.07 -28.76
N ALA A 186 -0.84 22.10 -29.97
CA ALA A 186 -0.07 22.29 -31.19
C ALA A 186 0.64 23.64 -31.23
N LYS A 187 -0.01 24.74 -30.79
CA LYS A 187 0.63 26.07 -30.66
C LYS A 187 1.82 26.07 -29.70
N PHE A 188 1.81 25.21 -28.69
CA PHE A 188 2.93 25.06 -27.77
C PHE A 188 4.11 24.34 -28.44
N ASP A 189 3.84 23.40 -29.34
CA ASP A 189 4.85 22.49 -29.88
C ASP A 189 5.24 22.71 -31.34
N LEU A 190 4.50 23.53 -32.10
CA LEU A 190 4.73 23.83 -33.51
C LEU A 190 4.97 25.33 -33.72
N LEU A 191 5.80 25.66 -34.72
CA LEU A 191 6.11 27.05 -35.07
C LEU A 191 4.95 27.78 -35.75
N ASN A 192 4.23 27.08 -36.63
CA ASN A 192 3.12 27.63 -37.39
C ASN A 192 1.99 26.61 -37.40
N ILE A 193 0.76 27.08 -37.14
CA ILE A 193 -0.44 26.26 -37.27
C ILE A 193 -1.50 26.99 -38.07
N ASP A 194 -2.29 26.23 -38.81
CA ASP A 194 -3.47 26.71 -39.52
C ASP A 194 -4.73 26.29 -38.72
N GLU A 195 -5.34 27.25 -38.01
CA GLU A 195 -6.44 26.99 -37.08
C GLU A 195 -7.73 26.50 -37.76
N SER A 196 -7.81 26.51 -39.10
CA SER A 196 -8.92 25.86 -39.80
C SER A 196 -8.85 24.33 -39.78
N PHE A 197 -7.70 23.76 -39.43
CA PHE A 197 -7.46 22.33 -39.29
C PHE A 197 -7.25 21.92 -37.84
N ILE A 198 -7.28 20.62 -37.60
CA ILE A 198 -6.99 20.04 -36.28
C ILE A 198 -5.64 19.33 -36.35
N TYR A 199 -4.76 19.65 -35.43
CA TYR A 199 -3.45 19.00 -35.32
C TYR A 199 -3.49 17.94 -34.22
N ILE A 200 -3.30 16.67 -34.60
CA ILE A 200 -3.28 15.54 -33.66
C ILE A 200 -1.83 15.13 -33.40
N PRO A 201 -1.35 15.14 -32.16
CA PRO A 201 -0.02 14.62 -31.86
C PRO A 201 -0.02 13.10 -31.99
N MET A 202 1.11 12.52 -32.37
CA MET A 202 1.31 11.08 -32.50
C MET A 202 2.71 10.71 -32.00
N HIS A 203 2.80 9.59 -31.30
CA HIS A 203 4.09 9.03 -30.93
C HIS A 203 4.84 8.58 -32.20
N PRO A 204 6.08 9.01 -32.45
CA PRO A 204 6.79 8.75 -33.72
C PRO A 204 6.92 7.25 -34.03
N TRP A 205 7.27 6.44 -33.03
CA TRP A 205 7.28 4.97 -33.16
C TRP A 205 5.93 4.38 -33.59
N GLN A 206 4.82 4.87 -33.03
CA GLN A 206 3.48 4.39 -33.37
C GLN A 206 3.06 4.85 -34.76
N TRP A 207 3.42 6.09 -35.15
CA TRP A 207 3.13 6.61 -36.48
C TRP A 207 3.79 5.78 -37.58
N SER A 208 5.07 5.44 -37.45
CA SER A 208 5.76 4.58 -38.42
C SER A 208 5.01 3.27 -38.66
N ARG A 209 4.48 2.65 -37.60
CA ARG A 209 3.74 1.39 -37.66
C ARG A 209 2.36 1.53 -38.28
N LEU A 210 1.67 2.63 -38.01
CA LEU A 210 0.41 2.95 -38.69
C LEU A 210 0.64 3.07 -40.20
N ARG A 211 1.73 3.72 -40.61
CA ARG A 211 2.11 3.83 -42.03
C ARG A 211 2.48 2.49 -42.66
N GLU A 212 3.20 1.63 -41.96
CA GLU A 212 3.49 0.26 -42.41
C GLU A 212 2.22 -0.57 -42.63
N LYS A 213 1.17 -0.34 -41.82
CA LYS A 213 -0.16 -0.94 -41.98
C LYS A 213 -1.01 -0.29 -43.09
N GLY A 214 -0.52 0.76 -43.75
CA GLY A 214 -1.26 1.49 -44.78
C GLY A 214 -2.41 2.35 -44.21
N LEU A 215 -2.28 2.85 -42.98
CA LEU A 215 -3.27 3.69 -42.32
C LEU A 215 -2.84 5.17 -42.31
N GLY A 216 -3.82 6.08 -42.24
CA GLY A 216 -3.58 7.53 -42.19
C GLY A 216 -3.41 8.19 -43.57
N ASP A 217 -4.07 7.66 -44.61
CA ASP A 217 -4.12 8.27 -45.94
C ASP A 217 -4.95 9.56 -45.96
N GLU A 218 -5.87 9.71 -45.01
CA GLU A 218 -6.72 10.88 -44.78
C GLU A 218 -6.02 12.04 -44.05
N VAL A 219 -4.76 11.86 -43.65
CA VAL A 219 -3.93 12.91 -43.05
C VAL A 219 -3.39 13.83 -44.14
N LEU A 220 -3.61 15.14 -44.00
CA LEU A 220 -3.26 16.12 -45.03
C LEU A 220 -1.76 16.44 -45.05
N ASP A 221 -1.14 16.49 -43.88
CA ASP A 221 0.27 16.84 -43.71
C ASP A 221 0.82 16.27 -42.40
N VAL A 222 2.13 16.05 -42.35
CA VAL A 222 2.84 15.51 -41.20
C VAL A 222 4.00 16.44 -40.87
N VAL A 223 4.03 16.95 -39.63
CA VAL A 223 4.99 17.97 -39.19
C VAL A 223 5.65 17.50 -37.89
N ASP A 224 6.95 17.74 -37.74
CA ASP A 224 7.67 17.41 -36.51
C ASP A 224 7.54 18.51 -35.44
N GLY A 225 7.34 18.07 -34.20
CA GLY A 225 7.30 18.92 -33.01
C GLY A 225 8.65 19.57 -32.70
N GLN A 226 8.60 20.66 -31.93
CA GLN A 226 9.78 21.45 -31.57
C GLN A 226 10.32 21.12 -30.17
N ASN A 227 9.48 20.70 -29.22
CA ASN A 227 9.92 20.41 -27.85
C ASN A 227 10.25 18.93 -27.66
N ASP A 228 11.13 18.67 -26.71
CA ASP A 228 11.38 17.30 -26.25
C ASP A 228 10.27 16.85 -25.30
N TRP A 229 9.73 15.67 -25.59
CA TRP A 229 8.74 14.98 -24.80
C TRP A 229 9.37 13.77 -24.13
N PHE A 230 9.06 13.61 -22.84
CA PHE A 230 9.65 12.57 -22.01
C PHE A 230 8.61 11.51 -21.68
N ALA A 231 8.94 10.25 -21.95
CA ALA A 231 8.11 9.12 -21.55
C ALA A 231 8.03 9.03 -20.02
N LEU A 232 6.82 8.79 -19.53
CA LEU A 232 6.53 8.49 -18.14
C LEU A 232 6.55 6.96 -17.90
N SER A 233 6.40 6.53 -16.65
CA SER A 233 6.48 5.11 -16.26
C SER A 233 5.52 4.18 -17.02
N SER A 234 4.46 4.70 -17.66
CA SER A 234 3.53 3.92 -18.48
C SER A 234 4.01 3.69 -19.92
N LEU A 235 5.18 4.20 -20.29
CA LEU A 235 5.77 4.29 -21.65
C LEU A 235 4.98 5.20 -22.60
N ARG A 236 3.66 5.01 -22.69
CA ARG A 236 2.76 5.68 -23.65
C ARG A 236 2.21 7.03 -23.20
N SER A 237 2.50 7.46 -21.97
CA SER A 237 2.13 8.80 -21.50
C SER A 237 3.37 9.68 -21.53
N LEU A 238 3.29 10.84 -22.15
CA LEU A 238 4.42 11.76 -22.28
C LEU A 238 4.16 13.07 -21.55
N TYR A 239 5.25 13.67 -21.08
CA TYR A 239 5.28 14.91 -20.33
C TYR A 239 6.36 15.84 -20.88
N THR A 240 6.01 17.12 -20.96
CA THR A 240 6.94 18.22 -21.22
C THR A 240 6.59 19.36 -20.27
N GLN A 241 7.61 19.95 -19.66
CA GLN A 241 7.40 21.07 -18.74
C GLN A 241 6.78 22.27 -19.50
N GLY A 242 5.75 22.87 -18.90
CA GLY A 242 5.05 24.02 -19.49
C GLY A 242 3.99 23.67 -20.54
N ALA A 243 3.90 22.40 -20.96
CA ALA A 243 2.84 21.97 -21.86
C ALA A 243 1.46 22.12 -21.18
N PRO A 244 0.43 22.58 -21.92
CA PRO A 244 -0.92 22.74 -21.35
C PRO A 244 -1.57 21.41 -20.96
N TYR A 245 -1.13 20.30 -21.58
CA TYR A 245 -1.62 18.95 -21.35
C TYR A 245 -0.47 17.94 -21.35
N LEU A 246 -0.66 16.84 -20.64
CA LEU A 246 0.05 15.60 -20.89
C LEU A 246 -0.67 14.83 -22.02
N VAL A 247 0.07 14.00 -22.75
CA VAL A 247 -0.49 13.19 -23.85
C VAL A 247 -0.36 11.71 -23.54
N LYS A 248 -1.40 10.92 -23.84
CA LYS A 248 -1.42 9.47 -23.67
C LYS A 248 -1.79 8.82 -25.00
N PHE A 249 -0.93 7.93 -25.49
CA PHE A 249 -1.07 7.29 -26.79
C PHE A 249 -1.57 5.84 -26.66
N SER A 250 -2.35 5.41 -27.65
CA SER A 250 -2.48 4.00 -28.02
C SER A 250 -1.16 3.53 -28.65
N MET A 251 -0.65 2.36 -28.26
CA MET A 251 0.61 1.83 -28.79
C MET A 251 0.55 0.32 -29.01
N ASP A 252 1.09 -0.15 -30.13
CA ASP A 252 1.25 -1.56 -30.52
C ASP A 252 2.39 -2.27 -29.78
N VAL A 253 2.55 -1.98 -28.48
CA VAL A 253 3.56 -2.59 -27.62
C VAL A 253 2.86 -3.41 -26.53
N LYS A 254 3.30 -4.65 -26.34
CA LYS A 254 2.84 -5.48 -25.22
C LYS A 254 3.72 -5.15 -24.01
N LEU A 255 3.11 -4.54 -22.99
CA LEU A 255 3.75 -4.30 -21.70
C LEU A 255 2.99 -5.09 -20.65
N THR A 256 3.71 -5.78 -19.78
CA THR A 256 3.12 -6.79 -18.88
C THR A 256 2.32 -7.78 -19.73
N ASN A 257 1.03 -7.95 -19.48
CA ASN A 257 0.15 -8.90 -20.15
C ASN A 257 -0.84 -8.29 -21.14
N SER A 258 -0.75 -6.99 -21.42
CA SER A 258 -1.70 -6.29 -22.28
C SER A 258 -1.00 -5.50 -23.39
N ILE A 259 -1.57 -5.55 -24.60
CA ILE A 259 -1.23 -4.59 -25.66
C ILE A 259 -1.82 -3.25 -25.25
N ARG A 260 -1.03 -2.18 -25.38
CA ARG A 260 -1.36 -0.87 -24.82
C ARG A 260 -2.20 -0.01 -25.75
N HIS A 261 -3.29 -0.59 -26.25
CA HIS A 261 -4.33 0.13 -26.94
C HIS A 261 -5.16 0.97 -25.99
N LEU A 262 -5.68 2.10 -26.49
CA LEU A 262 -6.71 2.90 -25.82
C LEU A 262 -8.03 2.61 -26.52
N GLN A 263 -8.83 1.72 -25.93
CA GLN A 263 -10.13 1.40 -26.51
C GLN A 263 -11.11 2.56 -26.28
N PRO A 264 -11.90 2.98 -27.27
CA PRO A 264 -12.92 4.01 -27.12
C PRO A 264 -13.81 3.83 -25.87
N GLU A 265 -14.24 2.60 -25.59
CA GLU A 265 -15.12 2.26 -24.47
C GLU A 265 -14.46 2.48 -23.11
N GLU A 266 -13.13 2.40 -23.04
CA GLU A 266 -12.33 2.71 -21.86
C GLU A 266 -11.99 4.19 -21.78
N ALA A 267 -11.72 4.80 -22.94
CA ALA A 267 -11.28 6.19 -23.05
C ALA A 267 -12.39 7.18 -22.63
N VAL A 268 -13.66 6.84 -22.86
CA VAL A 268 -14.82 7.64 -22.42
C VAL A 268 -14.91 7.77 -20.90
N ARG A 269 -14.29 6.88 -20.11
CA ARG A 269 -14.37 6.88 -18.64
C ARG A 269 -13.81 8.16 -18.02
N GLY A 270 -12.79 8.76 -18.63
CA GLY A 270 -12.24 10.05 -18.19
C GLY A 270 -13.28 11.18 -18.17
N MET A 271 -14.02 11.30 -19.27
CA MET A 271 -15.13 12.25 -19.39
C MET A 271 -16.23 11.99 -18.37
N GLN A 272 -16.56 10.72 -18.13
CA GLN A 272 -17.60 10.33 -17.16
C GLN A 272 -17.23 10.77 -15.74
N ILE A 273 -15.99 10.50 -15.32
CA ILE A 273 -15.49 10.90 -14.00
C ILE A 273 -15.47 12.42 -13.88
N GLU A 274 -14.89 13.13 -14.85
CA GLU A 274 -14.87 14.59 -14.83
C GLU A 274 -16.27 15.21 -14.73
N THR A 275 -17.22 14.68 -15.49
CA THR A 275 -18.62 15.14 -15.48
C THR A 275 -19.22 15.03 -14.08
N VAL A 276 -19.07 13.88 -13.42
CA VAL A 276 -19.57 13.67 -12.05
C VAL A 276 -18.85 14.59 -11.06
N PHE A 277 -17.53 14.74 -11.19
CA PHE A 277 -16.73 15.57 -10.29
C PHE A 277 -17.13 17.04 -10.35
N LYS A 278 -17.32 17.58 -11.55
CA LYS A 278 -17.70 18.98 -11.76
C LYS A 278 -19.15 19.25 -11.36
N ASN A 279 -20.08 18.39 -11.77
CA ASN A 279 -21.51 18.69 -11.63
C ASN A 279 -22.08 18.38 -10.24
N GLU A 280 -21.49 17.44 -9.50
CA GLU A 280 -22.00 17.03 -8.19
C GLU A 280 -21.16 17.58 -7.03
N ALA A 281 -20.34 18.61 -7.30
CA ALA A 281 -19.42 19.24 -6.35
C ALA A 281 -18.50 18.25 -5.61
N VAL A 282 -18.22 17.08 -6.21
CA VAL A 282 -17.29 16.10 -5.61
C VAL A 282 -15.89 16.67 -5.57
N ALA A 283 -15.52 17.58 -6.48
CA ALA A 283 -14.21 18.24 -6.46
C ALA A 283 -13.87 18.95 -5.13
N GLU A 284 -14.88 19.35 -4.35
CA GLU A 284 -14.70 20.02 -3.06
C GLU A 284 -14.56 19.03 -1.89
N PHE A 285 -14.66 17.72 -2.13
CA PHE A 285 -14.65 16.75 -1.05
C PHE A 285 -13.34 16.78 -0.26
N SER A 286 -12.20 17.01 -0.94
CA SER A 286 -10.85 16.91 -0.38
C SER A 286 -9.94 18.00 -0.94
N ASP A 287 -9.16 18.63 -0.05
CA ASP A 287 -8.01 19.45 -0.42
C ASP A 287 -6.72 18.63 -0.60
N LYS A 288 -6.75 17.33 -0.24
CA LYS A 288 -5.61 16.42 -0.25
C LYS A 288 -5.58 15.48 -1.45
N LEU A 289 -6.71 15.21 -2.10
CA LEU A 289 -6.77 14.35 -3.29
C LEU A 289 -7.19 15.13 -4.52
N LYS A 290 -6.26 15.28 -5.48
CA LYS A 290 -6.53 15.82 -6.81
C LYS A 290 -6.62 14.71 -7.84
N ILE A 291 -7.54 14.82 -8.81
CA ILE A 291 -7.61 13.92 -9.96
C ILE A 291 -7.17 14.69 -11.20
N LEU A 292 -6.34 14.08 -12.04
CA LEU A 292 -6.03 14.61 -13.37
C LEU A 292 -7.09 14.12 -14.36
N HIS A 293 -7.91 15.03 -14.88
CA HIS A 293 -8.99 14.66 -15.78
C HIS A 293 -8.50 14.33 -17.20
N GLU A 294 -9.27 13.48 -17.88
CA GLU A 294 -9.06 13.00 -19.24
C GLU A 294 -10.36 13.25 -20.03
N PRO A 295 -10.64 14.50 -20.43
CA PRO A 295 -11.98 14.94 -20.85
C PRO A 295 -12.46 14.30 -22.16
N PHE A 296 -11.54 13.90 -23.04
CA PHE A 296 -11.86 13.32 -24.33
C PHE A 296 -10.71 12.50 -24.89
N TYR A 297 -11.01 11.72 -25.93
CA TYR A 297 -10.03 11.10 -26.80
C TYR A 297 -10.25 11.52 -28.26
N VAL A 298 -9.21 11.38 -29.06
CA VAL A 298 -9.24 11.58 -30.52
C VAL A 298 -8.55 10.41 -31.18
N ALA A 299 -9.11 9.91 -32.28
CA ALA A 299 -8.49 8.91 -33.15
C ALA A 299 -8.67 9.33 -34.61
N LEU A 300 -7.83 8.81 -35.50
CA LEU A 300 -8.10 8.83 -36.94
C LEU A 300 -9.34 7.99 -37.25
N LYS A 301 -10.08 8.40 -38.28
CA LYS A 301 -11.33 7.78 -38.69
C LYS A 301 -11.10 6.84 -39.87
N ALA A 302 -11.47 5.57 -39.71
CA ALA A 302 -11.45 4.60 -40.79
C ALA A 302 -12.52 4.92 -41.85
N LYS A 303 -12.40 4.30 -43.03
CA LYS A 303 -13.33 4.49 -44.17
C LYS A 303 -14.79 4.11 -43.85
N ASP A 304 -15.00 3.19 -42.91
CA ASP A 304 -16.32 2.78 -42.41
C ASP A 304 -16.88 3.72 -41.31
N GLY A 305 -16.12 4.75 -40.94
CA GLY A 305 -16.46 5.73 -39.91
C GLY A 305 -16.06 5.35 -38.48
N SER A 306 -15.52 4.16 -38.27
CA SER A 306 -15.03 3.70 -36.97
C SER A 306 -13.70 4.37 -36.57
N ALA A 307 -13.34 4.29 -35.29
CA ALA A 307 -12.05 4.77 -34.80
C ALA A 307 -10.94 3.78 -35.15
N ILE A 308 -9.83 4.28 -35.70
CA ILE A 308 -8.59 3.49 -35.80
C ILE A 308 -7.96 3.46 -34.41
N VAL A 309 -8.18 2.39 -33.65
CA VAL A 309 -7.81 2.27 -32.23
C VAL A 309 -6.32 2.53 -32.00
N GLU A 310 -5.45 2.08 -32.90
CA GLU A 310 -3.99 2.28 -32.84
C GLU A 310 -3.54 3.74 -33.01
N SER A 311 -4.44 4.63 -33.44
CA SER A 311 -4.20 6.07 -33.57
C SER A 311 -4.82 6.89 -32.43
N THR A 312 -5.42 6.23 -31.44
CA THR A 312 -6.12 6.91 -30.36
C THR A 312 -5.16 7.66 -29.45
N VAL A 313 -5.52 8.90 -29.11
CA VAL A 313 -4.80 9.80 -28.22
C VAL A 313 -5.75 10.41 -27.22
N GLN A 314 -5.32 10.49 -25.95
CA GLN A 314 -6.02 11.20 -24.90
C GLN A 314 -5.15 12.35 -24.38
N LEU A 315 -5.78 13.50 -24.15
CA LEU A 315 -5.17 14.58 -23.39
C LEU A 315 -5.49 14.40 -21.91
N ARG A 316 -4.49 14.59 -21.07
CA ARG A 316 -4.63 14.61 -19.61
C ARG A 316 -4.26 16.00 -19.10
N GLU A 317 -5.00 16.49 -18.12
CA GLU A 317 -4.72 17.78 -17.49
C GLU A 317 -3.27 17.88 -17.00
N SER A 318 -2.67 19.05 -17.21
CA SER A 318 -1.40 19.42 -16.60
C SER A 318 -1.57 19.72 -15.11
N PHE A 319 -0.46 19.67 -14.37
CA PHE A 319 -0.43 19.96 -12.95
C PHE A 319 0.93 20.50 -12.54
N ASP A 320 0.96 21.23 -11.43
CA ASP A 320 2.22 21.61 -10.80
C ASP A 320 2.87 20.37 -10.17
N ALA A 321 3.98 19.93 -10.75
CA ALA A 321 4.75 18.77 -10.33
C ALA A 321 5.76 19.07 -9.21
N CYS A 322 5.77 20.30 -8.67
CA CYS A 322 6.62 20.65 -7.52
C CYS A 322 6.31 19.74 -6.32
N ASP A 323 7.39 19.29 -5.66
CA ASP A 323 7.37 18.37 -4.53
C ASP A 323 6.49 17.12 -4.73
N SER A 324 6.43 16.62 -5.97
CA SER A 324 5.68 15.42 -6.34
C SER A 324 6.59 14.24 -6.66
N LEU A 325 6.24 13.05 -6.16
CA LEU A 325 6.98 11.81 -6.42
C LEU A 325 6.02 10.64 -6.66
N LEU A 326 6.32 9.79 -7.64
CA LEU A 326 5.53 8.60 -7.94
C LEU A 326 5.69 7.54 -6.84
N LEU A 327 4.57 7.06 -6.27
CA LEU A 327 4.59 6.04 -5.21
C LEU A 327 5.25 4.73 -5.69
N GLY A 328 4.98 4.30 -6.92
CA GLY A 328 5.54 3.06 -7.48
C GLY A 328 7.07 3.03 -7.45
N THR A 329 7.70 4.13 -7.86
CA THR A 329 9.17 4.25 -7.87
C THR A 329 9.73 4.40 -6.47
N LEU A 330 9.05 5.13 -5.58
CA LEU A 330 9.47 5.17 -4.18
C LEU A 330 9.41 3.79 -3.53
N ALA A 331 8.40 3.00 -3.84
CA ALA A 331 8.23 1.66 -3.30
C ALA A 331 9.29 0.66 -3.82
N GLU A 332 9.85 0.91 -5.00
CA GLU A 332 10.86 0.07 -5.64
C GLU A 332 12.19 0.02 -4.87
N GLU A 333 12.87 -1.12 -4.98
CA GLU A 333 14.23 -1.31 -4.45
C GLU A 333 15.28 -0.73 -5.38
N ASN A 334 16.21 0.05 -4.82
CA ASN A 334 17.39 0.47 -5.54
C ASN A 334 18.33 -0.73 -5.73
N PRO A 335 18.61 -1.15 -6.97
CA PRO A 335 19.33 -2.39 -7.25
C PRO A 335 20.75 -2.41 -6.69
N TYR A 336 21.38 -1.25 -6.49
CA TYR A 336 22.77 -1.11 -6.07
C TYR A 336 22.96 -0.98 -4.55
N THR A 337 21.88 -0.66 -3.82
CA THR A 337 21.95 -0.44 -2.37
C THR A 337 21.10 -1.41 -1.57
N GLU A 338 20.26 -2.19 -2.26
CA GLU A 338 19.24 -3.08 -1.68
C GLU A 338 18.22 -2.37 -0.76
N LYS A 339 18.23 -1.03 -0.76
CA LYS A 339 17.26 -0.22 -0.04
C LYS A 339 16.18 0.26 -0.99
N SER A 340 14.93 0.27 -0.53
CA SER A 340 13.91 1.02 -1.24
C SER A 340 14.22 2.52 -1.29
N HIS A 341 13.74 3.17 -2.34
CA HIS A 341 13.85 4.62 -2.45
C HIS A 341 13.07 5.31 -1.32
N LEU A 342 11.93 4.73 -0.93
CA LEU A 342 11.11 5.16 0.19
C LEU A 342 11.87 5.10 1.51
N ILE A 343 12.51 3.97 1.85
CA ILE A 343 13.20 3.88 3.14
C ILE A 343 14.40 4.82 3.19
N THR A 344 15.10 5.00 2.08
CA THR A 344 16.21 5.96 1.97
C THR A 344 15.73 7.38 2.24
N LEU A 345 14.57 7.77 1.69
CA LEU A 345 13.94 9.07 1.96
C LEU A 345 13.55 9.23 3.43
N VAL A 346 12.92 8.21 4.02
CA VAL A 346 12.52 8.23 5.44
C VAL A 346 13.73 8.32 6.37
N GLU A 347 14.80 7.55 6.11
CA GLU A 347 16.04 7.59 6.88
C GLU A 347 16.72 8.96 6.83
N ALA A 348 16.77 9.57 5.65
CA ALA A 348 17.34 10.90 5.47
C ALA A 348 16.55 11.96 6.27
N ASN A 349 15.23 11.83 6.35
CA ASN A 349 14.38 12.72 7.13
C ASN A 349 14.47 12.44 8.64
N ALA A 350 14.58 11.16 9.04
CA ALA A 350 14.75 10.77 10.45
C ALA A 350 15.99 11.44 11.07
N LYS A 351 17.12 11.43 10.35
CA LYS A 351 18.36 12.09 10.75
C LYS A 351 18.19 13.59 11.00
N LYS A 352 17.30 14.24 10.25
CA LYS A 352 17.03 15.68 10.38
C LYS A 352 16.03 16.01 11.50
N ALA A 353 15.05 15.14 11.74
CA ALA A 353 13.91 15.44 12.60
C ALA A 353 14.01 14.88 14.03
N CYS A 354 14.29 13.57 14.19
CA CYS A 354 14.12 12.89 15.48
C CYS A 354 15.23 11.89 15.86
N GLY A 355 16.18 11.60 14.97
CA GLY A 355 17.25 10.62 15.19
C GLY A 355 16.80 9.15 15.31
N ASN A 356 15.49 8.90 15.45
CA ASN A 356 14.89 7.58 15.58
C ASN A 356 14.22 7.18 14.25
N ILE A 357 14.86 6.23 13.55
CA ILE A 357 14.37 5.72 12.26
C ILE A 357 13.00 5.05 12.36
N PHE A 358 12.73 4.33 13.44
CA PHE A 358 11.48 3.60 13.62
C PHE A 358 10.30 4.58 13.78
N LEU A 359 10.49 5.63 14.58
CA LEU A 359 9.51 6.71 14.69
C LEU A 359 9.31 7.44 13.37
N ALA A 360 10.37 7.68 12.60
CA ALA A 360 10.24 8.30 11.29
C ALA A 360 9.44 7.42 10.31
N ARG A 361 9.65 6.10 10.29
CA ARG A 361 8.83 5.16 9.50
C ARG A 361 7.38 5.21 9.94
N LYS A 362 7.12 5.19 11.25
CA LYS A 362 5.77 5.32 11.82
C LYS A 362 5.09 6.60 11.35
N TYR A 363 5.73 7.77 11.54
CA TYR A 363 5.12 9.05 11.20
C TYR A 363 4.90 9.22 9.69
N TRP A 364 5.82 8.71 8.87
CA TRP A 364 5.63 8.71 7.43
C TRP A 364 4.43 7.86 7.03
N PHE A 365 4.30 6.66 7.59
CA PHE A 365 3.18 5.77 7.27
C PHE A 365 1.85 6.27 7.82
N ASP A 366 1.80 6.83 9.04
CA ASP A 366 0.61 7.50 9.57
C ASP A 366 0.15 8.62 8.62
N ALA A 367 1.09 9.47 8.16
CA ALA A 367 0.79 10.53 7.20
C ALA A 367 0.27 9.98 5.86
N PHE A 368 0.82 8.86 5.38
CA PHE A 368 0.35 8.18 4.17
C PHE A 368 -1.09 7.66 4.35
N LEU A 369 -1.39 7.02 5.47
CA LEU A 369 -2.72 6.49 5.77
C LEU A 369 -3.76 7.62 5.92
N GLU A 370 -3.42 8.67 6.66
CA GLU A 370 -4.34 9.78 6.96
C GLU A 370 -4.55 10.70 5.76
N ASN A 371 -3.48 11.09 5.05
CA ASN A 371 -3.59 12.10 4.00
C ASN A 371 -3.90 11.54 2.62
N ILE A 372 -3.78 10.23 2.41
CA ILE A 372 -3.93 9.60 1.08
C ILE A 372 -4.93 8.46 1.13
N ILE A 373 -4.63 7.40 1.86
CA ILE A 373 -5.47 6.18 1.84
C ILE A 373 -6.89 6.48 2.35
N SER A 374 -7.01 7.31 3.40
CA SER A 374 -8.31 7.75 3.93
C SER A 374 -9.13 8.54 2.91
N GLU A 375 -8.48 9.31 2.03
CA GLU A 375 -9.17 10.10 1.00
C GLU A 375 -9.75 9.22 -0.10
N PHE A 376 -8.99 8.19 -0.53
CA PHE A 376 -9.49 7.18 -1.46
C PHE A 376 -10.69 6.40 -0.88
N ILE A 377 -10.57 5.95 0.38
CA ILE A 377 -11.65 5.25 1.08
C ILE A 377 -12.90 6.14 1.17
N ARG A 378 -12.73 7.40 1.58
CA ARG A 378 -13.82 8.36 1.73
C ARG A 378 -14.52 8.65 0.40
N LEU A 379 -13.77 8.83 -0.69
CA LEU A 379 -14.34 9.02 -2.02
C LEU A 379 -15.25 7.84 -2.43
N SER A 380 -14.82 6.62 -2.15
CA SER A 380 -15.62 5.42 -2.38
C SER A 380 -16.85 5.35 -1.47
N GLU A 381 -16.71 5.65 -0.18
CA GLU A 381 -17.79 5.49 0.80
C GLU A 381 -18.89 6.56 0.68
N ASP A 382 -18.49 7.81 0.49
CA ASP A 382 -19.38 8.99 0.51
C ASP A 382 -19.97 9.29 -0.86
N HIS A 383 -19.23 8.99 -1.94
CA HIS A 383 -19.64 9.31 -3.31
C HIS A 383 -19.84 8.07 -4.19
N GLY A 384 -19.41 6.88 -3.75
CA GLY A 384 -19.53 5.65 -4.50
C GLY A 384 -18.57 5.54 -5.69
N ILE A 385 -17.54 6.39 -5.75
CA ILE A 385 -16.60 6.47 -6.88
C ILE A 385 -15.37 5.64 -6.56
N LEU A 386 -15.03 4.73 -7.47
CA LEU A 386 -13.87 3.85 -7.37
C LEU A 386 -12.76 4.33 -8.29
N LEU A 387 -11.57 4.52 -7.72
CA LEU A 387 -10.35 4.82 -8.46
C LEU A 387 -9.44 3.59 -8.42
N GLY A 388 -8.96 3.13 -9.59
CA GLY A 388 -7.97 2.07 -9.72
C GLY A 388 -6.60 2.50 -9.23
N ALA A 389 -6.49 2.74 -7.91
CA ALA A 389 -5.36 3.38 -7.25
C ALA A 389 -4.23 2.39 -6.93
N HIS A 390 -3.64 1.77 -7.97
CA HIS A 390 -2.35 1.09 -7.86
C HIS A 390 -1.20 2.11 -7.77
N MET A 391 -0.01 1.66 -7.36
CA MET A 391 1.10 2.58 -7.04
C MET A 391 1.52 3.50 -8.20
N GLN A 392 1.43 3.04 -9.45
CA GLN A 392 1.74 3.86 -10.63
C GLN A 392 0.72 5.00 -10.87
N ASN A 393 -0.48 4.93 -10.28
CA ASN A 393 -1.52 5.95 -10.43
C ASN A 393 -1.57 6.91 -9.24
N ILE A 394 -0.72 6.73 -8.23
CA ILE A 394 -0.65 7.58 -7.04
C ILE A 394 0.65 8.39 -7.09
N ILE A 395 0.51 9.70 -7.31
CA ILE A 395 1.61 10.65 -7.22
C ILE A 395 1.51 11.34 -5.85
N LEU A 396 2.50 11.15 -5.00
CA LEU A 396 2.52 11.75 -3.66
C LEU A 396 2.86 13.24 -3.76
N LYS A 397 2.13 14.07 -3.01
CA LYS A 397 2.56 15.43 -2.67
C LYS A 397 3.34 15.38 -1.37
N MET A 398 4.56 15.87 -1.40
CA MET A 398 5.50 15.80 -0.28
C MET A 398 5.68 17.18 0.36
N LYS A 399 5.85 17.22 1.68
CA LYS A 399 6.28 18.42 2.40
C LYS A 399 7.13 18.00 3.58
N ASN A 400 8.33 18.57 3.70
CA ASN A 400 9.29 18.23 4.76
C ASN A 400 9.52 16.72 4.90
N GLY A 401 9.50 15.99 3.78
CA GLY A 401 9.72 14.55 3.77
C GLY A 401 8.53 13.67 4.12
N LEU A 402 7.35 14.26 4.39
CA LEU A 402 6.12 13.53 4.68
C LEU A 402 5.09 13.70 3.54
N PRO A 403 4.26 12.68 3.27
CA PRO A 403 3.15 12.81 2.34
C PRO A 403 2.03 13.68 2.94
N VAL A 404 1.62 14.70 2.21
CA VAL A 404 0.55 15.65 2.62
C VAL A 404 -0.71 15.56 1.76
N GLY A 405 -0.64 14.82 0.65
CA GLY A 405 -1.76 14.58 -0.24
C GLY A 405 -1.33 13.72 -1.44
N ALA A 406 -2.23 13.50 -2.37
CA ALA A 406 -1.98 12.75 -3.59
C ALA A 406 -2.64 13.39 -4.82
N ILE A 407 -2.02 13.13 -5.96
CA ILE A 407 -2.61 13.31 -7.28
C ILE A 407 -2.86 11.93 -7.86
N TYR A 408 -4.10 11.64 -8.25
CA TYR A 408 -4.49 10.45 -8.98
C TYR A 408 -4.49 10.71 -10.48
N ARG A 409 -4.07 9.71 -11.25
CA ARG A 409 -4.09 9.72 -12.72
C ARG A 409 -4.64 8.40 -13.28
N ASP A 410 -4.92 8.43 -14.58
CA ASP A 410 -5.42 7.30 -15.37
C ASP A 410 -6.88 6.95 -15.07
N CYS A 411 -7.80 7.56 -15.83
CA CYS A 411 -9.22 7.36 -15.61
C CYS A 411 -9.75 6.05 -16.21
N GLN A 412 -8.93 5.27 -16.93
CA GLN A 412 -9.38 4.00 -17.51
C GLN A 412 -9.78 2.99 -16.42
N GLY A 413 -9.07 2.99 -15.28
CA GLY A 413 -9.33 2.08 -14.16
C GLY A 413 -10.40 2.54 -13.18
N THR A 414 -11.29 3.47 -13.58
CA THR A 414 -12.31 4.05 -12.69
C THR A 414 -13.66 3.34 -12.82
N GLY A 415 -14.47 3.41 -11.76
CA GLY A 415 -15.79 2.78 -11.73
C GLY A 415 -16.74 3.42 -10.73
N PHE A 416 -17.99 2.97 -10.75
CA PHE A 416 -19.06 3.43 -9.87
C PHE A 416 -19.66 2.26 -9.09
N THR A 417 -20.10 2.52 -7.86
CA THR A 417 -20.81 1.52 -7.03
C THR A 417 -22.32 1.68 -7.16
N THR A 418 -23.09 0.73 -6.62
CA THR A 418 -24.55 0.83 -6.54
C THR A 418 -25.02 2.11 -5.83
N LYS A 419 -24.26 2.61 -4.84
CA LYS A 419 -24.55 3.90 -4.18
C LYS A 419 -24.51 5.07 -5.17
N SER A 420 -23.54 5.09 -6.09
CA SER A 420 -23.50 6.12 -7.14
C SER A 420 -24.65 5.96 -8.12
N VAL A 421 -25.07 4.73 -8.43
CA VAL A 421 -26.24 4.49 -9.29
C VAL A 421 -27.52 5.01 -8.63
N GLU A 422 -27.73 4.75 -7.35
CA GLU A 422 -28.87 5.28 -6.59
C GLU A 422 -28.88 6.81 -6.58
N ARG A 423 -27.71 7.42 -6.42
CA ARG A 423 -27.57 8.88 -6.28
C ARG A 423 -27.60 9.63 -7.61
N PHE A 424 -27.01 9.06 -8.65
CA PHE A 424 -26.69 9.75 -9.90
C PHE A 424 -27.28 9.08 -11.15
N GLY A 425 -27.80 7.85 -11.06
CA GLY A 425 -28.25 7.06 -12.20
C GLY A 425 -29.44 7.65 -12.96
N SER A 426 -30.28 8.47 -12.32
CA SER A 426 -31.35 9.23 -12.97
C SER A 426 -30.87 10.49 -13.70
N LYS A 427 -29.70 11.01 -13.32
CA LYS A 427 -29.10 12.23 -13.90
C LYS A 427 -28.16 11.93 -15.07
N TYR A 428 -27.44 10.81 -15.00
CA TYR A 428 -26.45 10.43 -16.00
C TYR A 428 -26.75 9.05 -16.58
N ASP A 429 -27.15 9.04 -17.85
CA ASP A 429 -27.45 7.81 -18.59
C ASP A 429 -26.30 6.79 -18.57
N PHE A 430 -25.04 7.27 -18.58
CA PHE A 430 -23.87 6.40 -18.50
C PHE A 430 -23.67 5.76 -17.12
N ILE A 431 -24.37 6.21 -16.07
CA ILE A 431 -24.41 5.55 -14.76
C ILE A 431 -25.65 4.64 -14.68
N GLY A 432 -26.78 5.05 -15.27
CA GLY A 432 -28.03 4.30 -15.25
C GLY A 432 -28.09 3.08 -16.21
N LYS A 433 -27.31 3.08 -17.31
CA LYS A 433 -27.39 2.08 -18.40
C LYS A 433 -26.11 1.27 -18.65
N THR A 434 -25.01 1.51 -17.93
CA THR A 434 -23.72 0.85 -18.24
C THR A 434 -23.63 -0.58 -17.71
N LYS A 435 -23.38 -1.52 -18.64
CA LYS A 435 -23.20 -2.95 -18.35
C LYS A 435 -21.79 -3.37 -17.91
N GLY A 436 -20.79 -2.46 -17.85
CA GLY A 436 -19.37 -2.83 -17.65
C GLY A 436 -18.64 -2.24 -16.43
N ASN A 437 -19.11 -1.11 -15.87
CA ASN A 437 -18.38 -0.33 -14.84
C ASN A 437 -19.11 -0.20 -13.50
N ILE A 438 -20.26 -0.86 -13.36
CA ILE A 438 -21.00 -0.96 -12.11
C ILE A 438 -20.62 -2.31 -11.50
N LEU A 439 -19.78 -2.28 -10.48
CA LEU A 439 -19.43 -3.51 -9.77
C LEU A 439 -20.57 -3.85 -8.80
N ASN A 440 -21.01 -5.11 -8.79
CA ASN A 440 -21.97 -5.59 -7.81
C ASN A 440 -21.38 -5.44 -6.39
N PRO A 441 -22.20 -5.24 -5.34
CA PRO A 441 -21.72 -4.95 -3.98
C PRO A 441 -20.70 -5.97 -3.42
N ASN A 442 -20.87 -7.26 -3.77
CA ASN A 442 -19.98 -8.33 -3.33
C ASN A 442 -18.61 -8.32 -4.00
N ASP A 443 -18.48 -7.57 -5.10
CA ASP A 443 -17.35 -7.60 -6.03
C ASP A 443 -16.53 -6.31 -5.94
N VAL A 444 -17.19 -5.17 -5.68
CA VAL A 444 -16.55 -3.88 -5.39
C VAL A 444 -15.43 -4.03 -4.39
N ASN A 445 -15.72 -4.63 -3.23
CA ASN A 445 -14.75 -4.75 -2.14
C ASN A 445 -13.52 -5.56 -2.56
N LYS A 446 -13.71 -6.62 -3.35
CA LYS A 446 -12.63 -7.51 -3.80
C LYS A 446 -11.70 -6.79 -4.77
N VAL A 447 -12.25 -6.16 -5.82
CA VAL A 447 -11.46 -5.43 -6.82
C VAL A 447 -10.75 -4.25 -6.18
N TYR A 448 -11.46 -3.48 -5.35
CA TYR A 448 -10.90 -2.30 -4.70
C TYR A 448 -9.81 -2.66 -3.68
N THR A 449 -9.95 -3.79 -2.98
CA THR A 449 -8.89 -4.33 -2.11
C THR A 449 -7.60 -4.58 -2.89
N TYR A 450 -7.68 -5.17 -4.08
CA TYR A 450 -6.47 -5.43 -4.86
C TYR A 450 -5.72 -4.13 -5.19
N TYR A 451 -6.40 -3.14 -5.75
CA TYR A 451 -5.75 -1.91 -6.20
C TYR A 451 -5.28 -1.04 -5.03
N LEU A 452 -6.16 -0.72 -4.08
CA LEU A 452 -5.83 0.22 -3.00
C LEU A 452 -4.99 -0.44 -1.89
N VAL A 453 -5.32 -1.67 -1.51
CA VAL A 453 -4.72 -2.30 -0.32
C VAL A 453 -3.53 -3.18 -0.71
N ILE A 454 -3.73 -4.17 -1.58
CA ILE A 454 -2.67 -5.15 -1.90
C ILE A 454 -1.59 -4.52 -2.78
N ASN A 455 -1.97 -3.77 -3.81
CA ASN A 455 -1.01 -3.17 -4.73
C ASN A 455 -0.35 -1.93 -4.12
N SER A 456 -1.10 -1.09 -3.39
CA SER A 456 -0.55 0.17 -2.87
C SER A 456 -0.13 0.08 -1.40
N VAL A 457 -1.03 -0.20 -0.46
CA VAL A 457 -0.69 -0.21 0.99
C VAL A 457 0.32 -1.30 1.34
N PHE A 458 0.10 -2.56 0.95
CA PHE A 458 0.99 -3.67 1.32
C PHE A 458 2.38 -3.53 0.69
N ASN A 459 2.47 -3.09 -0.55
CA ASN A 459 3.77 -2.84 -1.18
C ASN A 459 4.50 -1.65 -0.55
N THR A 460 3.77 -0.62 -0.08
CA THR A 460 4.36 0.46 0.72
C THR A 460 4.90 -0.06 2.05
N ILE A 461 4.18 -0.96 2.72
CA ILE A 461 4.64 -1.63 3.95
C ILE A 461 5.91 -2.46 3.69
N ILE A 462 5.91 -3.31 2.66
CA ILE A 462 7.09 -4.11 2.25
C ILE A 462 8.30 -3.20 2.01
N SER A 463 8.07 -2.07 1.33
CA SER A 463 9.10 -1.10 1.00
C SER A 463 9.67 -0.38 2.23
N LEU A 464 8.83 0.03 3.19
CA LEU A 464 9.24 0.62 4.46
C LEU A 464 9.95 -0.38 5.37
N ALA A 465 9.52 -1.64 5.35
CA ALA A 465 10.13 -2.70 6.14
C ALA A 465 11.55 -3.02 5.65
N ASN A 466 11.77 -2.92 4.33
CA ASN A 466 13.05 -3.17 3.67
C ASN A 466 13.65 -4.54 4.05
N GLY A 467 12.82 -5.58 4.05
CA GLY A 467 13.19 -6.95 4.42
C GLY A 467 13.22 -7.25 5.92
N ASN A 468 12.81 -6.31 6.78
CA ASN A 468 12.67 -6.57 8.21
C ASN A 468 11.25 -7.05 8.55
N GLU A 469 11.08 -8.34 8.85
CA GLU A 469 9.79 -8.94 9.17
C GLU A 469 9.05 -8.22 10.31
N LYS A 470 9.76 -7.89 11.41
CA LYS A 470 9.16 -7.21 12.55
C LYS A 470 8.61 -5.83 12.18
N ALA A 471 9.34 -5.07 11.37
CA ALA A 471 8.89 -3.78 10.86
C ALA A 471 7.69 -3.93 9.90
N GLU A 472 7.67 -4.99 9.09
CA GLU A 472 6.54 -5.29 8.20
C GLU A 472 5.26 -5.58 8.99
N LEU A 473 5.33 -6.46 9.98
CA LEU A 473 4.22 -6.77 10.89
C LEU A 473 3.76 -5.55 11.68
N PHE A 474 4.70 -4.70 12.09
CA PHE A 474 4.39 -3.45 12.78
C PHE A 474 3.58 -2.49 11.91
N HIS A 475 3.99 -2.24 10.67
CA HIS A 475 3.23 -1.35 9.78
C HIS A 475 1.91 -1.98 9.31
N LEU A 476 1.84 -3.30 9.17
CA LEU A 476 0.56 -4.00 8.97
C LEU A 476 -0.39 -3.78 10.14
N THR A 477 0.13 -3.80 11.38
CA THR A 477 -0.61 -3.48 12.59
C THR A 477 -1.09 -2.02 12.62
N GLN A 478 -0.24 -1.08 12.19
CA GLN A 478 -0.63 0.32 12.04
C GLN A 478 -1.79 0.50 11.06
N PHE A 479 -1.71 -0.12 9.88
CA PHE A 479 -2.79 -0.09 8.90
C PHE A 479 -4.08 -0.70 9.45
N ARG A 480 -3.99 -1.86 10.10
CA ARG A 480 -5.12 -2.51 10.77
C ARG A 480 -5.77 -1.56 11.78
N ASN A 481 -4.99 -0.96 12.68
CA ASN A 481 -5.51 -0.04 13.70
C ASN A 481 -6.16 1.20 13.08
N HIS A 482 -5.62 1.72 11.99
CA HIS A 482 -6.17 2.85 11.23
C HIS A 482 -7.58 2.55 10.71
N ILE A 483 -7.77 1.40 10.06
CA ILE A 483 -9.06 1.03 9.48
C ILE A 483 -10.06 0.49 10.51
N TYR A 484 -9.58 -0.12 11.60
CA TYR A 484 -10.43 -0.75 12.60
C TYR A 484 -11.38 0.26 13.26
N LYS A 485 -10.96 1.50 13.50
CA LYS A 485 -11.81 2.53 14.13
C LYS A 485 -13.10 2.82 13.36
N LYS A 486 -13.11 2.64 12.04
CA LYS A 486 -14.23 2.98 11.16
C LYS A 486 -14.93 1.74 10.57
N HIS A 487 -14.42 0.53 10.84
CA HIS A 487 -14.85 -0.67 10.12
C HIS A 487 -16.34 -0.98 10.23
N LYS A 488 -16.96 -0.80 11.41
CA LYS A 488 -18.39 -1.08 11.64
C LYS A 488 -19.33 -0.21 10.78
N LYS A 489 -18.85 0.94 10.26
CA LYS A 489 -19.65 1.88 9.46
C LYS A 489 -19.42 1.74 7.95
N SER A 490 -18.50 0.88 7.53
CA SER A 490 -18.09 0.75 6.13
C SER A 490 -18.12 -0.71 5.68
N SER A 491 -18.83 -1.00 4.60
CA SER A 491 -18.83 -2.36 4.01
C SER A 491 -17.44 -2.78 3.54
N PHE A 492 -16.63 -1.84 3.05
CA PHE A 492 -15.28 -2.11 2.56
C PHE A 492 -14.32 -2.39 3.70
N LEU A 493 -14.29 -1.53 4.72
CA LEU A 493 -13.41 -1.72 5.87
C LEU A 493 -13.84 -2.94 6.71
N ASN A 494 -15.15 -3.19 6.84
CA ASN A 494 -15.66 -4.40 7.46
C ASN A 494 -15.18 -5.65 6.73
N TYR A 495 -15.20 -5.65 5.39
CA TYR A 495 -14.66 -6.75 4.58
C TYR A 495 -13.16 -6.96 4.88
N LEU A 496 -12.34 -5.90 4.88
CA LEU A 496 -10.90 -6.00 5.15
C LEU A 496 -10.58 -6.53 6.56
N VAL A 497 -11.37 -6.16 7.57
CA VAL A 497 -11.13 -6.55 8.97
C VAL A 497 -11.63 -7.97 9.24
N ASN A 498 -12.78 -8.35 8.69
CA ASN A 498 -13.49 -9.57 9.12
C ASN A 498 -13.44 -10.74 8.13
N SER A 499 -12.95 -10.55 6.90
CA SER A 499 -12.83 -11.68 5.98
C SER A 499 -11.63 -12.59 6.31
N ASP A 500 -11.78 -13.89 6.10
CA ASP A 500 -10.67 -14.85 6.20
C ASP A 500 -9.69 -14.73 5.02
N PHE A 501 -10.21 -14.27 3.88
CA PHE A 501 -9.46 -14.18 2.62
C PHE A 501 -9.67 -12.84 1.92
N LEU A 502 -8.61 -12.37 1.29
CA LEU A 502 -8.64 -11.27 0.35
C LEU A 502 -8.48 -11.80 -1.09
N TYR A 503 -9.04 -11.06 -2.04
CA TYR A 503 -8.86 -11.34 -3.45
C TYR A 503 -7.78 -10.45 -4.04
N GLN A 504 -6.94 -11.03 -4.88
CA GLN A 504 -5.92 -10.33 -5.62
C GLN A 504 -5.93 -10.78 -7.07
N LYS A 505 -5.30 -9.98 -7.92
CA LYS A 505 -5.10 -10.29 -9.32
C LYS A 505 -3.89 -11.20 -9.51
N GLY A 506 -4.09 -12.29 -10.24
CA GLY A 506 -3.13 -13.33 -10.54
C GLY A 506 -2.32 -13.03 -11.80
N ASN A 507 -1.32 -12.14 -11.68
CA ASN A 507 -0.49 -11.74 -12.81
C ASN A 507 0.29 -12.93 -13.41
N PHE A 508 0.80 -13.84 -12.57
CA PHE A 508 1.53 -15.02 -13.05
C PHE A 508 0.59 -15.94 -13.84
N ARG A 509 -0.60 -16.23 -13.30
CA ARG A 509 -1.63 -17.06 -13.96
C ARG A 509 -2.03 -16.53 -15.33
N CYS A 510 -2.23 -15.21 -15.44
CA CYS A 510 -2.53 -14.57 -16.72
C CYS A 510 -1.39 -14.73 -17.71
N CYS A 511 -0.15 -14.56 -17.24
CA CYS A 511 1.03 -14.57 -18.09
C CYS A 511 1.42 -15.96 -18.57
N VAL A 512 1.32 -16.97 -17.71
CA VAL A 512 1.70 -18.36 -18.06
C VAL A 512 0.76 -18.96 -19.10
N THR A 513 -0.51 -18.53 -19.13
CA THR A 513 -1.51 -18.96 -20.13
C THR A 513 -1.76 -17.93 -21.24
N ASN A 514 -1.03 -16.81 -21.24
CA ASN A 514 -1.16 -15.69 -22.17
C ASN A 514 -2.59 -15.16 -22.35
N GLN A 515 -3.34 -15.13 -21.24
CA GLN A 515 -4.65 -14.49 -21.21
C GLN A 515 -4.49 -12.97 -21.26
N ASN A 516 -5.11 -12.35 -22.27
CA ASN A 516 -5.16 -10.89 -22.39
C ASN A 516 -6.32 -10.33 -21.57
N GLU A 517 -5.99 -9.67 -20.47
CA GLU A 517 -6.92 -9.12 -19.47
C GLU A 517 -8.02 -8.24 -20.06
N ASN A 518 -7.71 -7.49 -21.11
CA ASN A 518 -8.66 -6.59 -21.76
C ASN A 518 -9.74 -7.34 -22.57
N THR A 519 -9.63 -8.67 -22.71
CA THR A 519 -10.48 -9.49 -23.59
C THR A 519 -11.10 -10.73 -22.92
N ILE A 520 -10.91 -10.90 -21.61
CA ILE A 520 -11.39 -12.09 -20.87
C ILE A 520 -12.92 -12.04 -20.69
N LYS A 521 -13.58 -13.18 -20.89
CA LYS A 521 -15.05 -13.31 -20.77
C LYS A 521 -15.56 -13.20 -19.34
N ASN A 522 -14.87 -13.78 -18.36
CA ASN A 522 -15.16 -13.63 -16.94
C ASN A 522 -14.01 -12.90 -16.22
N PRO A 523 -14.20 -11.65 -15.79
CA PRO A 523 -13.17 -10.87 -15.10
C PRO A 523 -12.63 -11.50 -13.80
N TRP A 524 -13.34 -12.49 -13.23
CA TRP A 524 -12.90 -13.20 -12.02
C TRP A 524 -11.91 -14.32 -12.27
N ASP A 525 -11.76 -14.79 -13.51
CA ASP A 525 -10.87 -15.91 -13.83
C ASP A 525 -9.40 -15.55 -13.54
N ILE A 526 -9.08 -14.26 -13.51
CA ILE A 526 -7.74 -13.75 -13.19
C ILE A 526 -7.53 -13.45 -11.72
N TYR A 527 -8.52 -13.64 -10.84
CA TYR A 527 -8.38 -13.35 -9.41
C TYR A 527 -8.20 -14.64 -8.59
N ASN A 528 -7.25 -14.62 -7.65
CA ASN A 528 -7.05 -15.68 -6.69
C ASN A 528 -7.22 -15.18 -5.25
N LYS A 529 -7.40 -16.12 -4.31
CA LYS A 529 -7.52 -15.84 -2.88
C LYS A 529 -6.15 -15.90 -2.21
N ILE A 530 -5.93 -14.98 -1.28
CA ILE A 530 -4.84 -15.05 -0.29
C ILE A 530 -5.45 -15.02 1.11
N LYS A 531 -4.79 -15.66 2.07
CA LYS A 531 -5.14 -15.51 3.49
C LYS A 531 -5.05 -14.03 3.85
N ASN A 532 -6.07 -13.49 4.51
CA ASN A 532 -6.11 -12.09 4.84
C ASN A 532 -5.02 -11.74 5.88
N PRO A 533 -3.97 -10.97 5.52
CA PRO A 533 -2.90 -10.66 6.46
C PRO A 533 -3.39 -9.78 7.61
N ILE A 534 -4.37 -8.92 7.35
CA ILE A 534 -4.95 -7.97 8.32
C ILE A 534 -5.66 -8.73 9.43
N SER A 535 -6.52 -9.70 9.07
CA SER A 535 -7.23 -10.51 10.05
C SER A 535 -6.33 -11.57 10.69
N SER A 536 -5.29 -12.03 10.01
CA SER A 536 -4.35 -13.01 10.59
C SER A 536 -3.58 -12.48 11.79
N ILE A 537 -3.35 -11.15 11.85
CA ILE A 537 -2.75 -10.47 13.01
C ILE A 537 -3.81 -9.90 13.97
N LEU A 538 -5.11 -9.98 13.62
CA LEU A 538 -6.18 -9.73 14.57
C LEU A 538 -6.18 -10.90 15.54
N ARG A 539 -5.76 -10.60 16.77
CA ARG A 539 -6.01 -11.49 17.89
C ARG A 539 -7.51 -11.46 18.08
N VAL A 540 -8.20 -12.57 17.89
CA VAL A 540 -9.62 -12.68 18.22
C VAL A 540 -9.73 -12.26 19.69
N PRO A 541 -10.38 -11.13 20.01
CA PRO A 541 -10.52 -10.73 21.39
C PRO A 541 -11.32 -11.85 22.06
N ARG A 542 -10.77 -12.48 23.11
CA ARG A 542 -11.65 -13.19 24.04
C ARG A 542 -12.65 -12.14 24.50
N ALA A 543 -13.94 -12.44 24.44
CA ALA A 543 -14.95 -11.62 25.10
C ALA A 543 -14.69 -11.75 26.61
N TYR A 544 -13.81 -10.90 27.13
CA TYR A 544 -13.46 -10.87 28.54
C TYR A 544 -14.65 -10.28 29.28
N GLU A 545 -15.38 -11.12 30.00
CA GLU A 545 -16.52 -10.75 30.83
C GLU A 545 -16.37 -11.41 32.21
N GLY A 546 -16.86 -10.73 33.25
CA GLY A 546 -16.81 -11.23 34.61
C GLY A 546 -15.39 -11.42 35.17
N VAL A 547 -15.23 -12.41 36.04
CA VAL A 547 -13.98 -12.69 36.76
C VAL A 547 -12.97 -13.38 35.84
N LEU A 548 -11.79 -12.77 35.70
CA LEU A 548 -10.68 -13.27 34.88
C LEU A 548 -9.65 -14.04 35.71
N TYR A 549 -9.47 -13.62 36.96
CA TYR A 549 -8.50 -14.21 37.88
C TYR A 549 -8.98 -14.02 39.32
N ARG A 550 -8.88 -15.05 40.15
CA ARG A 550 -9.18 -14.98 41.59
C ARG A 550 -8.16 -15.79 42.37
N THR A 551 -7.66 -15.22 43.46
CA THR A 551 -6.74 -15.93 44.36
C THR A 551 -6.71 -15.31 45.76
N THR A 552 -6.18 -16.06 46.72
CA THR A 552 -5.74 -15.51 48.00
C THR A 552 -4.22 -15.40 47.96
N SER A 553 -3.72 -14.18 48.10
CA SER A 553 -2.28 -13.89 48.05
C SER A 553 -1.52 -14.52 49.23
N LYS A 554 -0.19 -14.58 49.13
CA LYS A 554 0.70 -15.04 50.21
C LYS A 554 0.57 -14.22 51.51
N HIS A 555 0.02 -13.01 51.42
CA HIS A 555 -0.21 -12.13 52.56
C HIS A 555 -1.64 -12.17 53.09
N GLY A 556 -2.49 -13.07 52.58
CA GLY A 556 -3.86 -13.28 53.04
C GLY A 556 -4.91 -12.39 52.41
N HIS A 557 -4.54 -11.50 51.47
CA HIS A 557 -5.50 -10.68 50.73
C HIS A 557 -6.20 -11.48 49.63
N GLU A 558 -7.52 -11.38 49.52
CA GLU A 558 -8.25 -11.86 48.35
C GLU A 558 -8.06 -10.86 47.20
N ILE A 559 -7.54 -11.33 46.07
CA ILE A 559 -7.34 -10.55 44.85
C ILE A 559 -8.24 -11.10 43.75
N VAL A 560 -9.10 -10.25 43.20
CA VAL A 560 -9.97 -10.57 42.06
C VAL A 560 -9.69 -9.59 40.93
N LEU A 561 -9.29 -10.10 39.77
CA LEU A 561 -9.21 -9.33 38.52
C LEU A 561 -10.44 -9.68 37.69
N ARG A 562 -11.21 -8.66 37.29
CA ARG A 562 -12.41 -8.84 36.47
C ARG A 562 -12.44 -7.84 35.33
N ALA A 563 -13.05 -8.23 34.22
CA ALA A 563 -13.26 -7.32 33.11
C ALA A 563 -14.15 -6.15 33.54
N PHE A 564 -13.89 -4.96 32.99
CA PHE A 564 -14.66 -3.76 33.31
C PHE A 564 -16.12 -3.88 32.85
N ASP A 565 -17.06 -3.70 33.77
CA ASP A 565 -18.48 -3.64 33.53
C ASP A 565 -18.96 -2.17 33.45
N MET A 566 -19.62 -1.83 32.34
CA MET A 566 -20.03 -0.44 32.07
C MET A 566 -21.13 0.05 33.02
N ASN A 567 -21.94 -0.86 33.56
CA ASN A 567 -23.05 -0.56 34.45
C ASN A 567 -22.59 -0.52 35.91
N GLU A 568 -21.64 -1.38 36.30
CA GLU A 568 -21.18 -1.49 37.69
C GLU A 568 -20.01 -0.55 38.02
N ASP A 569 -19.08 -0.34 37.09
CA ASP A 569 -17.77 0.25 37.41
C ASP A 569 -17.62 1.71 37.00
N LEU A 570 -18.41 2.19 36.04
CA LEU A 570 -18.21 3.51 35.43
C LEU A 570 -18.28 4.67 36.43
N VAL A 571 -19.20 4.61 37.39
CA VAL A 571 -19.33 5.64 38.43
C VAL A 571 -18.07 5.67 39.29
N LYS A 572 -17.59 4.50 39.72
CA LYS A 572 -16.39 4.37 40.55
C LYS A 572 -15.13 4.82 39.81
N PHE A 573 -15.02 4.43 38.55
CA PHE A 573 -13.96 4.86 37.64
C PHE A 573 -13.89 6.38 37.50
N HIS A 574 -15.05 7.03 37.32
CA HIS A 574 -15.16 8.49 37.29
C HIS A 574 -14.78 9.14 38.63
N GLU A 575 -15.24 8.60 39.76
CA GLU A 575 -14.82 9.09 41.08
C GLU A 575 -13.30 9.07 41.22
N TRP A 576 -12.66 7.96 40.88
CA TRP A 576 -11.20 7.81 40.98
C TRP A 576 -10.45 8.80 40.10
N HIS A 577 -10.86 8.99 38.84
CA HIS A 577 -10.22 9.93 37.92
C HIS A 577 -10.35 11.40 38.32
N ASN A 578 -11.32 11.72 39.19
CA ASN A 578 -11.49 13.07 39.75
C ASN A 578 -10.75 13.26 41.10
N LYS A 579 -10.06 12.23 41.62
CA LYS A 579 -9.19 12.39 42.80
C LYS A 579 -7.87 13.05 42.42
N LYS A 580 -7.39 13.95 43.29
CA LYS A 580 -6.22 14.80 43.02
C LYS A 580 -4.96 14.01 42.64
N TYR A 581 -4.65 12.97 43.40
CA TYR A 581 -3.46 12.15 43.20
C TYR A 581 -3.56 11.18 42.00
N VAL A 582 -4.75 11.02 41.41
CA VAL A 582 -4.95 10.20 40.20
C VAL A 582 -4.78 11.08 38.96
N TYR A 583 -5.51 12.19 38.88
CA TYR A 583 -5.46 13.06 37.70
C TYR A 583 -4.06 13.67 37.48
N GLU A 584 -3.25 13.84 38.53
CA GLU A 584 -1.85 14.29 38.43
C GLU A 584 -1.02 13.42 37.47
N PHE A 585 -1.34 12.12 37.36
CA PHE A 585 -0.62 11.18 36.49
C PHE A 585 -1.41 10.74 35.26
N TRP A 586 -2.75 10.69 35.36
CA TRP A 586 -3.63 10.21 34.29
C TRP A 586 -4.24 11.31 33.42
N GLU A 587 -4.34 12.55 33.92
CA GLU A 587 -4.87 13.71 33.18
C GLU A 587 -6.26 13.48 32.55
N MET A 588 -7.09 12.69 33.24
CA MET A 588 -8.40 12.21 32.77
C MET A 588 -9.57 12.60 33.69
N ASN A 589 -9.47 13.75 34.37
CA ASN A 589 -10.57 14.35 35.16
C ASN A 589 -11.67 14.93 34.23
N LYS A 590 -12.28 14.05 33.44
CA LYS A 590 -13.28 14.38 32.42
C LYS A 590 -14.70 14.08 32.93
N PRO A 591 -15.73 14.66 32.28
CA PRO A 591 -17.13 14.27 32.51
C PRO A 591 -17.36 12.76 32.38
N LEU A 592 -18.37 12.24 33.09
CA LEU A 592 -18.74 10.83 33.09
C LEU A 592 -18.95 10.26 31.67
N GLU A 593 -19.55 11.04 30.77
CA GLU A 593 -19.85 10.60 29.42
C GLU A 593 -18.59 10.49 28.54
N ASP A 594 -17.65 11.42 28.66
CA ASP A 594 -16.34 11.32 28.00
C ASP A 594 -15.57 10.06 28.46
N LEU A 595 -15.68 9.71 29.75
CA LEU A 595 -15.08 8.49 30.30
C LEU A 595 -15.81 7.22 29.85
N ARG A 596 -17.13 7.28 29.65
CA ARG A 596 -17.91 6.21 29.03
C ARG A 596 -17.42 5.93 27.62
N GLU A 597 -17.30 6.98 26.80
CA GLU A 597 -16.79 6.86 25.42
C GLU A 597 -15.37 6.31 25.40
N TYR A 598 -14.51 6.76 26.33
CA TYR A 598 -13.15 6.25 26.48
C TYR A 598 -13.12 4.74 26.75
N ILE A 599 -13.81 4.27 27.80
CA ILE A 599 -13.86 2.85 28.14
C ILE A 599 -14.51 2.03 27.02
N GLN A 600 -15.56 2.55 26.40
CA GLN A 600 -16.19 1.89 25.26
C GLN A 600 -15.19 1.71 24.10
N GLY A 601 -14.37 2.72 23.83
CA GLY A 601 -13.27 2.64 22.88
C GLY A 601 -12.23 1.57 23.24
N LEU A 602 -11.88 1.43 24.52
CA LEU A 602 -10.99 0.36 24.98
C LEU A 602 -11.62 -1.03 24.83
N LYS A 603 -12.91 -1.19 25.16
CA LYS A 603 -13.65 -2.45 25.03
C LYS A 603 -13.87 -2.85 23.57
N ASP A 604 -14.06 -1.88 22.69
CA ASP A 604 -14.16 -2.10 21.25
C ASP A 604 -12.79 -2.35 20.59
N SER A 605 -11.68 -2.00 21.26
CA SER A 605 -10.33 -2.21 20.74
C SER A 605 -9.97 -3.70 20.71
N PRO A 606 -9.39 -4.21 19.61
CA PRO A 606 -8.99 -5.62 19.55
C PRO A 606 -7.68 -5.88 20.31
N TYR A 607 -7.08 -4.86 20.91
CA TYR A 607 -5.79 -4.96 21.58
C TYR A 607 -5.71 -4.36 22.98
N GLN A 608 -6.83 -3.97 23.57
CA GLN A 608 -6.89 -3.41 24.92
C GLN A 608 -7.91 -4.18 25.77
N LEU A 609 -7.66 -4.22 27.07
CA LEU A 609 -8.48 -4.90 28.06
C LEU A 609 -8.51 -4.05 29.34
N PRO A 610 -9.62 -3.33 29.59
CA PRO A 610 -9.84 -2.65 30.86
C PRO A 610 -10.24 -3.66 31.94
N ILE A 611 -9.53 -3.62 33.08
CA ILE A 611 -9.69 -4.53 34.22
C ILE A 611 -9.98 -3.73 35.49
N ILE A 612 -10.89 -4.22 36.31
CA ILE A 612 -11.01 -3.81 37.72
C ILE A 612 -10.31 -4.82 38.61
N VAL A 613 -9.62 -4.30 39.62
CA VAL A 613 -9.10 -5.11 40.72
C VAL A 613 -9.91 -4.86 41.99
N ASP A 614 -10.50 -5.95 42.49
CA ASP A 614 -11.09 -5.98 43.82
C ASP A 614 -10.09 -6.59 44.81
N ILE A 615 -9.94 -5.94 45.97
CA ILE A 615 -9.10 -6.38 47.08
C ILE A 615 -10.00 -6.56 48.30
N ASP A 616 -9.99 -7.77 48.88
CA ASP A 616 -10.78 -8.11 50.07
C ASP A 616 -12.27 -7.73 49.92
N GLY A 617 -12.84 -8.02 48.75
CA GLY A 617 -14.24 -7.75 48.41
C GLY A 617 -14.58 -6.29 48.05
N GLN A 618 -13.59 -5.39 47.97
CA GLN A 618 -13.81 -3.99 47.59
C GLN A 618 -13.09 -3.62 46.29
N GLN A 619 -13.80 -2.92 45.38
CA GLN A 619 -13.21 -2.23 44.23
C GLN A 619 -12.07 -1.31 44.68
N ALA A 620 -10.84 -1.68 44.35
CA ALA A 620 -9.63 -1.02 44.83
C ALA A 620 -8.91 -0.20 43.75
N GLY A 621 -8.97 -0.66 42.50
CA GLY A 621 -8.26 -0.03 41.40
C GLY A 621 -8.69 -0.49 40.01
N TYR A 622 -8.03 0.10 39.02
CA TYR A 622 -8.28 -0.07 37.60
C TYR A 622 -6.95 -0.29 36.87
N PHE A 623 -6.91 -1.28 35.98
CA PHE A 623 -5.76 -1.59 35.15
C PHE A 623 -6.14 -1.57 33.67
N GLU A 624 -5.28 -1.02 32.83
CA GLU A 624 -5.38 -1.14 31.37
C GLU A 624 -4.32 -2.12 30.90
N VAL A 625 -4.75 -3.28 30.42
CA VAL A 625 -3.85 -4.21 29.75
C VAL A 625 -3.94 -3.95 28.25
N TYR A 626 -2.80 -3.93 27.57
CA TYR A 626 -2.74 -3.76 26.13
C TYR A 626 -1.71 -4.69 25.52
N TRP A 627 -1.81 -4.98 24.23
CA TRP A 627 -0.71 -5.62 23.51
C TRP A 627 0.34 -4.59 23.14
N ALA A 628 1.56 -4.74 23.67
CA ALA A 628 2.60 -3.72 23.58
C ALA A 628 3.01 -3.45 22.13
N PHE A 629 2.95 -4.47 21.27
CA PHE A 629 3.28 -4.36 19.84
C PHE A 629 2.28 -3.50 19.05
N ASP A 630 1.04 -3.43 19.51
CA ASP A 630 -0.05 -2.69 18.86
C ASP A 630 -0.23 -1.28 19.42
N ASP A 631 0.46 -0.96 20.53
CA ASP A 631 0.31 0.26 21.30
C ASP A 631 1.41 1.31 20.99
N ARG A 632 1.19 2.54 21.46
CA ARG A 632 2.12 3.68 21.30
C ARG A 632 3.51 3.43 21.89
N ILE A 633 3.68 2.45 22.79
CA ILE A 633 4.98 2.11 23.38
C ILE A 633 5.91 1.37 22.41
N ALA A 634 5.38 0.67 21.40
CA ALA A 634 6.15 -0.19 20.50
C ALA A 634 7.41 0.46 19.87
N PRO A 635 7.41 1.75 19.48
CA PRO A 635 8.62 2.44 18.99
C PRO A 635 9.76 2.62 20.00
N TYR A 636 9.47 2.45 21.29
CA TYR A 636 10.36 2.76 22.39
C TYR A 636 10.81 1.51 23.15
N CYS A 637 10.23 0.35 22.84
CA CYS A 637 10.57 -0.92 23.45
C CYS A 637 10.75 -2.02 22.40
N ASP A 638 11.44 -3.10 22.77
CA ASP A 638 11.62 -4.25 21.89
C ASP A 638 10.51 -5.29 22.12
N ALA A 639 9.25 -4.86 22.02
CA ALA A 639 8.10 -5.74 22.21
C ALA A 639 8.05 -6.82 21.13
N ALA A 640 7.89 -8.09 21.53
CA ALA A 640 7.47 -9.15 20.63
C ALA A 640 5.97 -9.04 20.34
N LEU A 641 5.50 -9.75 19.29
CA LEU A 641 4.10 -9.70 18.88
C LEU A 641 3.16 -9.96 20.07
N PHE A 642 3.40 -10.99 20.87
CA PHE A 642 2.52 -11.38 21.98
C PHE A 642 2.85 -10.71 23.32
N ASP A 643 3.78 -9.77 23.36
CA ASP A 643 4.07 -9.06 24.62
C ASP A 643 2.93 -8.11 24.98
N ARG A 644 2.72 -7.96 26.28
CA ARG A 644 1.66 -7.12 26.85
C ARG A 644 2.25 -5.89 27.51
N GLY A 645 1.43 -4.89 27.75
CA GLY A 645 1.75 -3.74 28.57
C GLY A 645 0.64 -3.46 29.54
N ILE A 646 0.96 -2.70 30.59
CA ILE A 646 0.02 -2.33 31.63
C ILE A 646 0.10 -0.84 31.98
N HIS A 647 -1.06 -0.21 32.17
CA HIS A 647 -1.20 0.99 32.99
C HIS A 647 -1.97 0.66 34.25
N ILE A 648 -1.55 1.25 35.37
CA ILE A 648 -2.10 0.92 36.68
C ILE A 648 -2.62 2.14 37.41
N LEU A 649 -3.78 1.98 38.06
CA LEU A 649 -4.43 2.98 38.89
C LEU A 649 -4.96 2.30 40.15
N ILE A 650 -4.59 2.82 41.32
CA ILE A 650 -5.19 2.44 42.60
C ILE A 650 -6.01 3.63 43.09
N GLY A 651 -7.33 3.43 43.09
CA GLY A 651 -8.29 4.50 43.30
C GLY A 651 -8.69 4.68 44.76
N GLU A 652 -8.56 3.65 45.60
CA GLU A 652 -8.91 3.71 47.01
C GLU A 652 -7.69 3.99 47.90
N GLU A 653 -7.70 5.13 48.60
CA GLU A 653 -6.54 5.65 49.35
C GLU A 653 -6.02 4.69 50.42
N LYS A 654 -6.92 3.94 51.07
CA LYS A 654 -6.56 2.99 52.13
C LYS A 654 -5.63 1.87 51.68
N PHE A 655 -5.57 1.59 50.37
CA PHE A 655 -4.68 0.57 49.81
C PHE A 655 -3.35 1.16 49.31
N LEU A 656 -3.21 2.48 49.19
CA LEU A 656 -1.99 3.08 48.67
C LEU A 656 -0.78 2.76 49.55
N GLY A 657 0.26 2.18 48.94
CA GLY A 657 1.49 1.81 49.65
C GLY A 657 1.37 0.55 50.54
N THR A 658 0.29 -0.22 50.44
CA THR A 658 0.14 -1.47 51.20
C THR A 658 0.66 -2.69 50.42
N ARG A 659 0.81 -3.82 51.13
CA ARG A 659 1.13 -5.12 50.51
C ARG A 659 0.03 -5.60 49.56
N ALA A 660 -1.22 -5.21 49.78
CA ALA A 660 -2.32 -5.56 48.89
C ALA A 660 -2.14 -5.00 47.46
N VAL A 661 -1.57 -3.79 47.32
CA VAL A 661 -1.23 -3.24 45.99
C VAL A 661 -0.10 -4.04 45.34
N TYR A 662 0.92 -4.41 46.11
CA TYR A 662 1.96 -5.32 45.61
C TYR A 662 1.36 -6.63 45.10
N ASP A 663 0.50 -7.26 45.90
CA ASP A 663 -0.12 -8.53 45.55
C ASP A 663 -1.02 -8.39 44.32
N SER A 664 -1.75 -7.28 44.18
CA SER A 664 -2.60 -7.02 43.02
C SER A 664 -1.81 -6.97 41.70
N ILE A 665 -0.65 -6.31 41.69
CA ILE A 665 0.16 -6.18 40.47
C ILE A 665 0.96 -7.46 40.22
N PHE A 666 1.45 -8.12 41.28
CA PHE A 666 2.05 -9.45 41.17
C PHE A 666 1.11 -10.44 40.48
N HIS A 667 -0.14 -10.50 40.95
CA HIS A 667 -1.15 -11.38 40.40
C HIS A 667 -1.65 -10.95 39.01
N LEU A 668 -1.66 -9.65 38.71
CA LEU A 668 -1.84 -9.17 37.33
C LEU A 668 -0.73 -9.70 36.42
N THR A 669 0.54 -9.50 36.77
CA THR A 669 1.68 -9.99 35.98
C THR A 669 1.61 -11.51 35.79
N LYS A 670 1.30 -12.25 36.86
CA LYS A 670 1.10 -13.70 36.81
C LYS A 670 -0.02 -14.08 35.83
N PHE A 671 -1.19 -13.47 35.95
CA PHE A 671 -2.32 -13.67 35.05
C PHE A 671 -1.92 -13.45 33.59
N LEU A 672 -1.19 -12.38 33.28
CA LEU A 672 -0.79 -12.09 31.90
C LEU A 672 0.12 -13.16 31.30
N PHE A 673 1.03 -13.75 32.08
CA PHE A 673 1.89 -14.85 31.63
C PHE A 673 1.19 -16.21 31.54
N GLU A 674 0.10 -16.39 32.29
CA GLU A 674 -0.71 -17.63 32.31
C GLU A 674 -1.82 -17.61 31.24
N ASP A 675 -2.39 -16.44 30.96
CA ASP A 675 -3.52 -16.27 30.04
C ASP A 675 -3.14 -16.53 28.56
N ASP A 676 -1.95 -16.11 28.14
CA ASP A 676 -1.36 -16.46 26.86
C ASP A 676 0.13 -16.79 27.02
N ILE A 677 0.47 -18.06 26.85
CA ILE A 677 1.84 -18.57 27.01
C ILE A 677 2.82 -18.00 25.97
N ARG A 678 2.37 -17.27 24.96
CA ARG A 678 3.27 -16.58 24.02
C ARG A 678 3.75 -15.25 24.58
N THR A 679 3.07 -14.69 25.57
CA THR A 679 3.51 -13.49 26.31
C THR A 679 4.83 -13.80 27.01
N GLN A 680 5.93 -13.20 26.55
CA GLN A 680 7.25 -13.36 27.19
C GLN A 680 7.61 -12.14 28.04
N LYS A 681 7.08 -10.96 27.70
CA LYS A 681 7.31 -9.73 28.45
C LYS A 681 6.03 -8.96 28.74
N VAL A 682 6.06 -8.24 29.86
CA VAL A 682 5.06 -7.22 30.22
C VAL A 682 5.75 -5.87 30.35
N TRP A 683 5.27 -4.85 29.64
CA TRP A 683 5.86 -3.53 29.59
C TRP A 683 5.09 -2.52 30.45
N GLY A 684 5.79 -1.52 30.98
CA GLY A 684 5.19 -0.40 31.70
C GLY A 684 5.87 0.92 31.36
N GLU A 685 5.08 1.99 31.30
CA GLU A 685 5.53 3.33 30.91
C GLU A 685 5.08 4.46 31.88
N PRO A 686 5.32 4.32 33.20
CA PRO A 686 4.95 5.36 34.14
C PRO A 686 5.77 6.64 33.90
N ARG A 687 5.18 7.80 34.22
CA ARG A 687 5.89 9.08 34.19
C ARG A 687 7.18 9.00 35.01
N VAL A 688 8.22 9.69 34.55
CA VAL A 688 9.56 9.64 35.15
C VAL A 688 9.58 10.11 36.62
N ASP A 689 8.68 11.03 36.97
CA ASP A 689 8.49 11.60 38.31
C ASP A 689 7.73 10.67 39.28
N ASN A 690 7.10 9.59 38.78
CA ASN A 690 6.37 8.63 39.62
C ASN A 690 7.32 7.63 40.30
N ARG A 691 8.07 8.12 41.30
CA ARG A 691 9.03 7.33 42.09
C ARG A 691 8.41 6.14 42.81
N LYS A 692 7.13 6.21 43.17
CA LYS A 692 6.43 5.14 43.90
C LYS A 692 6.28 3.88 43.03
N VAL A 693 5.86 4.04 41.77
CA VAL A 693 5.74 2.93 40.82
C VAL A 693 7.11 2.32 40.53
N LEU A 694 8.16 3.14 40.41
CA LEU A 694 9.51 2.64 40.20
C LEU A 694 10.03 1.80 41.38
N THR A 695 9.78 2.25 42.62
CA THR A 695 10.12 1.47 43.82
C THR A 695 9.34 0.15 43.85
N LEU A 696 8.05 0.18 43.53
CA LEU A 696 7.21 -1.00 43.50
C LEU A 696 7.66 -2.01 42.44
N ALA A 697 7.99 -1.56 41.23
CA ALA A 697 8.52 -2.40 40.17
C ALA A 697 9.80 -3.12 40.58
N ARG A 698 10.71 -2.46 41.33
CA ARG A 698 11.93 -3.10 41.85
C ARG A 698 11.68 -4.21 42.87
N LEU A 699 10.51 -4.23 43.51
CA LEU A 699 10.15 -5.26 44.49
C LEU A 699 9.40 -6.43 43.83
N LEU A 700 8.79 -6.21 42.66
CA LEU A 700 7.99 -7.20 41.97
C LEU A 700 8.88 -8.18 41.20
N PRO A 701 8.63 -9.50 41.30
CA PRO A 701 9.38 -10.49 40.56
C PRO A 701 9.42 -10.21 39.05
N GLY A 702 10.56 -10.42 38.41
CA GLY A 702 10.75 -10.28 36.97
C GLY A 702 10.85 -8.85 36.44
N TRP A 703 10.42 -7.83 37.21
CA TRP A 703 10.37 -6.43 36.78
C TRP A 703 11.71 -5.70 36.89
N GLU A 704 12.11 -5.00 35.83
CA GLU A 704 13.32 -4.18 35.77
C GLU A 704 13.09 -2.82 35.10
N HIS A 705 13.93 -1.85 35.48
CA HIS A 705 13.99 -0.55 34.81
C HIS A 705 14.98 -0.60 33.65
N ARG A 706 14.47 -0.41 32.43
CA ARG A 706 15.25 -0.52 31.18
C ARG A 706 15.80 0.81 30.68
N GLY A 707 15.26 1.94 31.14
CA GLY A 707 15.73 3.27 30.75
C GLY A 707 14.64 4.32 30.80
N VAL A 708 14.92 5.49 30.22
CA VAL A 708 13.99 6.63 30.14
C VAL A 708 13.82 7.01 28.68
N PHE A 709 12.59 7.32 28.29
CA PHE A 709 12.27 7.79 26.94
C PHE A 709 11.22 8.91 26.99
N SER A 710 11.06 9.63 25.88
CA SER A 710 10.09 10.73 25.79
C SER A 710 9.05 10.47 24.71
N PHE A 711 7.79 10.52 25.13
CA PHE A 711 6.66 10.80 24.24
C PHE A 711 6.60 12.30 23.94
N PRO A 712 5.84 12.72 22.90
CA PRO A 712 5.62 14.14 22.64
C PRO A 712 5.03 14.94 23.82
N HIS A 713 4.30 14.28 24.73
CA HIS A 713 3.58 14.91 25.84
C HIS A 713 4.12 14.55 27.24
N LYS A 714 5.01 13.55 27.38
CA LYS A 714 5.57 13.15 28.68
C LYS A 714 6.92 12.45 28.56
N THR A 715 7.75 12.56 29.59
CA THR A 715 8.93 11.69 29.79
C THR A 715 8.56 10.53 30.71
N SER A 716 8.88 9.30 30.30
CA SER A 716 8.47 8.07 30.97
C SER A 716 9.66 7.16 31.28
N ASN A 717 9.58 6.45 32.41
CA ASN A 717 10.44 5.30 32.66
C ASN A 717 9.95 4.13 31.79
N LEU A 718 10.88 3.35 31.24
CA LEU A 718 10.59 2.08 30.57
C LEU A 718 10.81 0.93 31.55
N LEU A 719 9.74 0.22 31.88
CA LEU A 719 9.75 -0.94 32.74
C LEU A 719 9.45 -2.20 31.93
N GLU A 720 10.11 -3.31 32.27
CA GLU A 720 9.96 -4.61 31.61
C GLU A 720 9.87 -5.69 32.69
N ALA A 721 8.84 -6.54 32.65
CA ALA A 721 8.76 -7.79 33.37
C ALA A 721 9.07 -8.94 32.41
N ASP A 722 10.12 -9.72 32.68
CA ASP A 722 10.47 -10.92 31.91
C ASP A 722 9.86 -12.18 32.52
N ARG A 723 9.24 -13.03 31.71
CA ARG A 723 8.58 -14.25 32.18
C ARG A 723 9.54 -15.26 32.80
N THR A 724 10.71 -15.47 32.20
CA THR A 724 11.67 -16.46 32.69
C THR A 724 12.17 -16.06 34.07
N ARG A 725 12.52 -14.78 34.23
CA ARG A 725 12.92 -14.22 35.52
C ARG A 725 11.78 -14.26 36.54
N PHE A 726 10.57 -13.86 36.15
CA PHE A 726 9.39 -13.93 37.01
C PHE A 726 9.17 -15.35 37.55
N LEU A 727 9.22 -16.37 36.69
CA LEU A 727 9.04 -17.76 37.10
C LEU A 727 10.18 -18.28 37.98
N ALA A 728 11.41 -17.80 37.79
CA ALA A 728 12.55 -18.17 38.63
C ALA A 728 12.43 -17.57 40.04
N GLU A 729 12.13 -16.28 40.14
CA GLU A 729 12.04 -15.54 41.41
C GLU A 729 10.80 -15.89 42.23
N VAL A 730 9.74 -16.41 41.59
CA VAL A 730 8.55 -16.93 42.29
C VAL A 730 8.79 -18.34 42.86
N ARG A 731 9.74 -19.09 42.29
CA ARG A 731 10.08 -20.45 42.76
C ARG A 731 11.15 -20.44 43.87
N SER A 732 11.98 -19.40 43.93
CA SER A 732 12.93 -19.13 45.02
C SER A 732 12.23 -18.56 46.25
#